data_AF-A0A8H2WFR8-F1
#
_entry.id   AF-A0A8H2WFR8-F1
#
_cell.length_a   1.000
_cell.length_b   1.000
_cell.length_c   1.000
_cell.angle_alpha   90.00
_cell.angle_beta   90.00
_cell.angle_gamma   90.00
#
_symmetry.space_group_name_H-M   'P 1'
#
loop_
_entity.id
_entity.type
_entity.pdbx_description
1 polymer ?
#
loop_
_entity_poly.entity_id
_entity_poly.type
_entity_poly.pdbx_seq_one_letter_code
_entity_poly.pdbx_strand_id
1 'polypeptide(L)'
;MLPLLSVIDDWHDIMWQAVDCHFTPYHTPLHVRCNLFNAYDELFRLVTAQKRLRDLKSRISSQSKKNFVLERDVRYLDSRIALLIQNRMALDEQHEVEQHLEEHDPTEGAFPDDRKLTQYSNLFFLLQSEPRHIASLCRLVSLSEIDTLLQTVMFTLYGNQYESREEHLLLTMFQSVLSAQFETATEFGSLLRANTPVSRMMTTYTRRGPGQSYLKGVLAERINSLIEHKDLNLEINPLKVYEQMINQIEEDTGTLPEHLPRGVSPDAAATNPDVQAIIAPRLTMLMEIANSFLMTIIDSLEMVPYGIRWICKQIKSLTKRKYPDSTDYAICSLIGAFFFLRFINPAIVTPQAYMLVEGVPAKHPRRTLTLIAKMLQNLANKPSYAKEAYMSTLNPFVENNKARINVFLNNLCEVGDFYESLELDQYMALSKKDLQINITLNEMYNTHSLLQQHIETLAPSAQHHLRILADELGAAPSQVPRKENRTVELPLFSRWETPIQDVAQALMSENNVTQNDILYMEAKSIFVHLLRSMPQAQDKRSINLPAVAERAATTKDATLVRKGIKVKEMLRELEELRIVDKNDDYKLMREEVAAELVHLGNMREKVLMETRSLDAVYKTICDHNNYLRSQLEQYKAYLQNVRLTSQKDRGTTGVGVVTFGGKERKPAKAAVLGPYRFTHAQLEKESIIVESNVPENRRVHAFDYRFCSRLTVVTFSRPNIYFNISSPTPGTFIIALHYKGRDKAILEMDLKIDDLLEKQKDNKHLLDLEYVQLNVPKVLALLNKMFTRR
;
A
#
# COMPACT_ATOMS: atom_id res chain seq x y z
N MET A 1 -21.79 20.09 17.56
CA MET A 1 -22.99 20.31 16.70
C MET A 1 -24.29 19.83 17.37
N LEU A 2 -24.23 18.99 18.41
CA LEU A 2 -25.40 18.53 19.18
C LEU A 2 -26.33 19.64 19.73
N PRO A 3 -25.83 20.79 20.24
CA PRO A 3 -26.72 21.84 20.77
C PRO A 3 -27.43 22.67 19.70
N LEU A 4 -26.93 22.66 18.45
CA LEU A 4 -27.59 23.35 17.32
C LEU A 4 -28.59 22.43 16.62
N LEU A 5 -28.39 21.11 16.68
CA LEU A 5 -29.29 20.11 16.11
C LEU A 5 -30.56 19.92 16.95
N SER A 6 -30.45 19.90 18.29
CA SER A 6 -31.65 19.91 19.15
C SER A 6 -32.46 21.19 18.91
N VAL A 7 -31.78 22.32 18.74
CA VAL A 7 -32.41 23.60 18.42
C VAL A 7 -33.03 23.57 17.00
N ILE A 8 -32.46 22.87 16.01
CA ILE A 8 -33.06 22.79 14.66
C ILE A 8 -34.28 21.87 14.62
N ASP A 9 -34.26 20.74 15.33
CA ASP A 9 -35.41 19.85 15.46
C ASP A 9 -36.54 20.53 16.26
N ASP A 10 -36.20 21.21 17.36
CA ASP A 10 -37.13 22.03 18.14
C ASP A 10 -37.72 23.17 17.29
N TRP A 11 -36.92 23.84 16.44
CA TRP A 11 -37.40 24.91 15.56
C TRP A 11 -38.25 24.38 14.39
N HIS A 12 -38.02 23.16 13.92
CA HIS A 12 -38.86 22.51 12.91
C HIS A 12 -40.26 22.23 13.48
N ASP A 13 -40.35 21.69 14.69
CA ASP A 13 -41.62 21.47 15.39
C ASP A 13 -42.31 22.79 15.81
N ILE A 14 -41.55 23.79 16.26
CA ILE A 14 -42.06 25.13 16.59
C ILE A 14 -42.57 25.85 15.32
N MET A 15 -41.91 25.71 14.16
CA MET A 15 -42.39 26.32 12.91
C MET A 15 -43.62 25.61 12.36
N TRP A 16 -43.75 24.29 12.48
CA TRP A 16 -45.00 23.60 12.16
C TRP A 16 -46.13 24.02 13.08
N GLN A 17 -45.88 24.15 14.39
CA GLN A 17 -46.86 24.70 15.35
C GLN A 17 -47.21 26.17 15.08
N ALA A 18 -46.26 26.99 14.61
CA ALA A 18 -46.47 28.39 14.24
C ALA A 18 -47.17 28.58 12.88
N VAL A 19 -47.22 27.55 12.05
CA VAL A 19 -48.04 27.52 10.82
C VAL A 19 -49.49 27.13 11.16
N ASP A 20 -49.72 26.32 12.19
CA ASP A 20 -51.05 25.87 12.62
C ASP A 20 -51.74 26.74 13.69
N CYS A 21 -51.01 27.54 14.48
CA CYS A 21 -51.61 28.39 15.53
C CYS A 21 -51.70 29.88 15.14
N HIS A 22 -52.92 30.43 15.15
CA HIS A 22 -53.28 31.84 14.91
C HIS A 22 -52.42 32.88 15.65
N PHE A 23 -52.07 34.01 15.00
CA PHE A 23 -52.45 35.41 15.40
C PHE A 23 -51.77 36.54 14.54
N THR A 24 -52.62 37.35 13.86
CA THR A 24 -52.58 38.82 13.59
C THR A 24 -51.49 39.53 12.72
N PRO A 25 -51.82 40.71 12.12
CA PRO A 25 -51.39 41.10 10.78
C PRO A 25 -50.26 42.15 10.77
N TYR A 26 -49.03 41.72 10.53
CA TYR A 26 -48.04 42.58 9.89
C TYR A 26 -47.41 41.79 8.75
N HIS A 27 -47.73 42.23 7.52
CA HIS A 27 -47.41 41.59 6.26
C HIS A 27 -45.90 41.31 6.11
N THR A 28 -45.48 40.08 6.37
CA THR A 28 -44.48 39.45 5.52
C THR A 28 -45.21 38.93 4.27
N PRO A 29 -44.87 39.37 3.06
CA PRO A 29 -45.54 38.92 1.85
C PRO A 29 -45.45 37.39 1.73
N LEU A 30 -46.54 36.72 1.34
CA LEU A 30 -46.59 35.25 1.17
C LEU A 30 -45.41 34.72 0.33
N HIS A 31 -44.99 35.50 -0.67
CA HIS A 31 -43.84 35.19 -1.52
C HIS A 31 -42.50 35.11 -0.74
N VAL A 32 -42.31 35.95 0.28
CA VAL A 32 -41.11 35.94 1.14
C VAL A 32 -41.13 34.72 2.07
N ARG A 33 -42.29 34.32 2.60
CA ARG A 33 -42.45 33.08 3.41
C ARG A 33 -42.22 31.82 2.56
N CYS A 34 -42.75 31.75 1.34
CA CYS A 34 -42.48 30.63 0.43
C CYS A 34 -41.01 30.56 -0.01
N ASN A 35 -40.36 31.70 -0.28
CA ASN A 35 -38.94 31.72 -0.65
C ASN A 35 -38.03 31.33 0.51
N LEU A 36 -38.34 31.75 1.74
CA LEU A 36 -37.64 31.30 2.94
C LEU A 36 -37.85 29.80 3.19
N PHE A 37 -39.08 29.30 3.07
CA PHE A 37 -39.39 27.88 3.25
C PHE A 37 -38.67 27.00 2.20
N ASN A 38 -38.68 27.40 0.93
CA ASN A 38 -37.97 26.70 -0.14
C ASN A 38 -36.45 26.73 0.07
N ALA A 39 -35.88 27.86 0.51
CA ALA A 39 -34.46 27.96 0.84
C ALA A 39 -34.07 27.11 2.06
N TYR A 40 -34.94 27.02 3.07
CA TYR A 40 -34.75 26.15 4.24
C TYR A 40 -34.86 24.66 3.88
N ASP A 41 -35.84 24.24 3.09
CA ASP A 41 -35.97 22.86 2.62
C ASP A 41 -34.78 22.46 1.73
N GLU A 42 -34.32 23.36 0.86
CA GLU A 42 -33.13 23.12 0.04
C GLU A 42 -31.85 23.00 0.86
N LEU A 43 -31.68 23.86 1.88
CA LEU A 43 -30.56 23.80 2.82
C LEU A 43 -30.61 22.52 3.67
N PHE A 44 -31.77 22.15 4.20
CA PHE A 44 -31.96 20.93 4.97
C PHE A 44 -31.63 19.68 4.14
N ARG A 45 -32.09 19.64 2.89
CA ARG A 45 -31.79 18.55 1.94
C ARG A 45 -30.30 18.48 1.60
N LEU A 46 -29.63 19.63 1.43
CA LEU A 46 -28.18 19.69 1.21
C LEU A 46 -27.41 19.19 2.43
N VAL A 47 -27.76 19.64 3.65
CA VAL A 47 -27.14 19.19 4.91
C VAL A 47 -27.32 17.69 5.12
N THR A 48 -28.51 17.17 4.83
CA THR A 48 -28.81 15.74 4.89
C THR A 48 -27.96 14.94 3.89
N ALA A 49 -27.86 15.42 2.64
CA ALA A 49 -27.03 14.81 1.62
C ALA A 49 -25.53 14.82 2.01
N GLN A 50 -25.03 15.94 2.55
CA GLN A 50 -23.65 16.06 3.05
C GLN A 50 -23.37 15.17 4.26
N LYS A 51 -24.34 14.99 5.17
CA LYS A 51 -24.22 14.04 6.28
C LYS A 51 -24.10 12.61 5.78
N ARG A 52 -24.98 12.19 4.88
CA ARG A 52 -24.92 10.86 4.23
C ARG A 52 -23.58 10.64 3.53
N LEU A 53 -23.10 11.64 2.79
CA LEU A 53 -21.81 11.58 2.11
C LEU A 53 -20.66 11.38 3.10
N ARG A 54 -20.63 12.12 4.22
CA ARG A 54 -19.61 11.98 5.27
C ARG A 54 -19.65 10.59 5.93
N ASP A 55 -20.83 10.10 6.27
CA ASP A 55 -20.99 8.77 6.88
C ASP A 55 -20.51 7.66 5.92
N LEU A 56 -20.81 7.80 4.63
CA LEU A 56 -20.35 6.89 3.58
C LEU A 56 -18.82 6.92 3.43
N LYS A 57 -18.19 8.11 3.39
CA LYS A 57 -16.73 8.27 3.34
C LYS A 57 -16.05 7.57 4.54
N SER A 58 -16.58 7.77 5.74
CA SER A 58 -16.09 7.12 6.97
C SER A 58 -16.18 5.59 6.89
N ARG A 59 -17.33 5.06 6.44
CA ARG A 59 -17.52 3.61 6.25
C ARG A 59 -16.56 3.03 5.22
N ILE A 60 -16.32 3.73 4.10
CA ILE A 60 -15.35 3.30 3.09
C ILE A 60 -13.94 3.23 3.68
N SER A 61 -13.51 4.27 4.42
CA SER A 61 -12.19 4.30 5.03
C SER A 61 -12.01 3.13 6.02
N SER A 62 -12.98 2.94 6.92
CA SER A 62 -12.98 1.83 7.90
C SER A 62 -12.93 0.45 7.21
N GLN A 63 -13.74 0.24 6.17
CA GLN A 63 -13.77 -1.02 5.44
C GLN A 63 -12.48 -1.25 4.62
N SER A 64 -11.91 -0.19 4.03
CA SER A 64 -10.63 -0.27 3.29
C SER A 64 -9.49 -0.69 4.21
N LYS A 65 -9.46 -0.15 5.43
CA LYS A 65 -8.49 -0.55 6.47
C LYS A 65 -8.63 -2.04 6.83
N LYS A 66 -9.86 -2.53 7.04
CA LYS A 66 -10.12 -3.96 7.29
C LYS A 66 -9.64 -4.84 6.14
N ASN A 67 -9.92 -4.45 4.89
CA ASN A 67 -9.49 -5.18 3.71
C ASN A 67 -7.97 -5.26 3.60
N PHE A 68 -7.27 -4.15 3.85
CA PHE A 68 -5.81 -4.13 3.76
C PHE A 68 -5.16 -5.10 4.77
N VAL A 69 -5.66 -5.13 6.01
CA VAL A 69 -5.19 -6.07 7.05
C VAL A 69 -5.43 -7.51 6.62
N LEU A 70 -6.63 -7.82 6.12
CA LEU A 70 -6.96 -9.16 5.61
C LEU A 70 -6.09 -9.54 4.40
N GLU A 71 -5.83 -8.60 3.49
CA GLU A 71 -4.99 -8.85 2.32
C GLU A 71 -3.53 -9.14 2.73
N ARG A 72 -3.02 -8.42 3.74
CA ARG A 72 -1.71 -8.71 4.34
C ARG A 72 -1.69 -10.09 4.98
N ASP A 73 -2.74 -10.46 5.71
CA ASP A 73 -2.86 -11.77 6.35
C ASP A 73 -2.96 -12.90 5.32
N VAL A 74 -3.75 -12.72 4.27
CA VAL A 74 -3.81 -13.63 3.11
C VAL A 74 -2.43 -13.78 2.46
N ARG A 75 -1.71 -12.69 2.20
CA ARG A 75 -0.34 -12.75 1.64
C ARG A 75 0.64 -13.48 2.56
N TYR A 76 0.53 -13.26 3.87
CA TYR A 76 1.35 -13.96 4.86
C TYR A 76 1.05 -15.46 4.82
N LEU A 77 -0.22 -15.84 4.82
CA LEU A 77 -0.67 -17.23 4.72
C LEU A 77 -0.28 -17.85 3.38
N ASP A 78 -0.38 -17.15 2.26
CA ASP A 78 0.10 -17.62 0.95
C ASP A 78 1.59 -17.93 0.96
N SER A 79 2.40 -17.01 1.47
CA SER A 79 3.85 -17.20 1.58
C SER A 79 4.17 -18.37 2.50
N ARG A 80 3.46 -18.49 3.62
CA ARG A 80 3.69 -19.57 4.58
C ARG A 80 3.23 -20.89 4.00
N ILE A 81 2.02 -21.00 3.45
CA ILE A 81 1.46 -22.22 2.84
C ILE A 81 2.29 -22.70 1.65
N ALA A 82 2.83 -21.80 0.83
CA ALA A 82 3.78 -22.18 -0.22
C ALA A 82 5.02 -22.89 0.35
N LEU A 83 5.52 -22.45 1.52
CA LEU A 83 6.59 -23.11 2.26
C LEU A 83 6.10 -24.40 2.96
N LEU A 84 4.86 -24.41 3.47
CA LEU A 84 4.20 -25.57 4.10
C LEU A 84 4.06 -26.75 3.13
N ILE A 85 3.73 -26.48 1.86
CA ILE A 85 3.61 -27.46 0.78
C ILE A 85 4.99 -28.08 0.48
N GLN A 86 6.07 -27.30 0.58
CA GLN A 86 7.41 -27.79 0.28
C GLN A 86 8.02 -28.65 1.39
N ASN A 87 7.66 -28.46 2.68
CA ASN A 87 8.45 -29.01 3.78
C ASN A 87 7.72 -29.75 4.92
N ARG A 88 6.45 -30.20 4.76
CA ARG A 88 5.71 -31.10 5.70
C ARG A 88 6.03 -30.90 7.21
N MET A 89 5.18 -30.11 7.84
CA MET A 89 5.35 -29.40 9.11
C MET A 89 5.62 -30.13 10.44
N ALA A 90 6.24 -29.34 11.36
CA ALA A 90 6.40 -29.48 12.81
C ALA A 90 5.44 -28.59 13.64
N LEU A 91 4.87 -29.08 14.75
CA LEU A 91 3.70 -28.52 15.48
C LEU A 91 3.65 -27.02 15.85
N ASP A 92 4.77 -26.29 15.91
CA ASP A 92 4.81 -24.89 16.37
C ASP A 92 4.32 -23.90 15.29
N GLU A 93 4.62 -24.10 14.00
CA GLU A 93 4.14 -23.20 12.94
C GLU A 93 2.62 -23.38 12.68
N GLN A 94 2.01 -24.48 13.15
CA GLN A 94 0.56 -24.69 13.10
C GLN A 94 -0.15 -23.72 14.04
N HIS A 95 0.42 -23.47 15.22
CA HIS A 95 -0.13 -22.52 16.19
C HIS A 95 -0.02 -21.07 15.70
N GLU A 96 1.08 -20.69 15.04
CA GLU A 96 1.24 -19.33 14.48
C GLU A 96 0.24 -19.07 13.34
N VAL A 97 0.03 -20.06 12.47
CA VAL A 97 -0.98 -19.99 11.41
C VAL A 97 -2.41 -19.99 11.98
N GLU A 98 -2.68 -20.77 13.03
CA GLU A 98 -3.98 -20.81 13.72
C GLU A 98 -4.34 -19.46 14.36
N GLN A 99 -3.37 -18.75 14.95
CA GLN A 99 -3.56 -17.38 15.46
C GLN A 99 -3.93 -16.36 14.37
N HIS A 100 -3.47 -16.55 13.14
CA HIS A 100 -3.81 -15.70 12.00
C HIS A 100 -5.22 -15.99 11.43
N LEU A 101 -5.82 -17.13 11.79
CA LEU A 101 -7.10 -17.61 11.25
C LEU A 101 -8.29 -17.38 12.20
N GLU A 102 -8.05 -17.13 13.49
CA GLU A 102 -9.10 -16.77 14.45
C GLU A 102 -9.69 -15.37 14.15
N GLU A 103 -11.02 -15.28 14.03
CA GLU A 103 -11.72 -13.99 14.01
C GLU A 103 -11.79 -13.43 15.43
N HIS A 104 -11.43 -12.16 15.60
CA HIS A 104 -11.29 -11.54 16.91
C HIS A 104 -12.40 -10.52 17.17
N ASP A 105 -13.08 -10.67 18.30
CA ASP A 105 -13.99 -9.65 18.84
C ASP A 105 -13.15 -8.61 19.63
N PRO A 106 -13.17 -7.30 19.31
CA PRO A 106 -12.25 -6.30 19.89
C PRO A 106 -12.49 -5.97 21.36
N THR A 107 -13.25 -6.77 22.10
CA THR A 107 -13.88 -6.42 23.37
C THR A 107 -13.16 -6.93 24.62
N GLU A 108 -11.99 -7.59 24.53
CA GLU A 108 -11.16 -8.02 25.68
C GLU A 108 -9.73 -7.39 25.63
N GLY A 109 -9.22 -6.86 26.76
CA GLY A 109 -7.98 -6.04 26.83
C GLY A 109 -8.06 -4.76 27.70
N ALA A 110 -6.92 -4.30 28.25
CA ALA A 110 -6.82 -3.09 29.06
C ALA A 110 -6.55 -1.84 28.20
N PHE A 111 -7.19 -0.71 28.51
CA PHE A 111 -6.92 0.57 27.84
C PHE A 111 -5.65 1.24 28.38
N PRO A 112 -4.89 1.99 27.55
CA PRO A 112 -3.92 2.95 28.05
C PRO A 112 -4.62 3.96 28.97
N ASP A 113 -3.94 4.39 30.03
CA ASP A 113 -4.42 5.44 30.93
C ASP A 113 -4.79 6.72 30.15
N ASP A 114 -5.81 7.46 30.60
CA ASP A 114 -6.37 8.66 29.93
C ASP A 114 -5.28 9.71 29.65
N ARG A 115 -4.28 9.78 30.54
CA ARG A 115 -3.09 10.63 30.36
C ARG A 115 -2.28 10.23 29.13
N LYS A 116 -2.02 8.92 28.93
CA LYS A 116 -1.29 8.43 27.75
C LYS A 116 -2.09 8.66 26.46
N LEU A 117 -3.40 8.44 26.49
CA LEU A 117 -4.27 8.74 25.34
C LEU A 117 -4.17 10.21 24.94
N THR A 118 -4.19 11.12 25.92
CA THR A 118 -3.99 12.57 25.69
C THR A 118 -2.62 12.88 25.07
N GLN A 119 -1.56 12.19 25.49
CA GLN A 119 -0.23 12.37 24.89
C GLN A 119 -0.19 11.86 23.44
N TYR A 120 -0.78 10.70 23.17
CA TYR A 120 -0.91 10.17 21.82
C TYR A 120 -1.78 11.06 20.92
N SER A 121 -2.85 11.65 21.45
CA SER A 121 -3.69 12.64 20.75
C SER A 121 -2.85 13.80 20.20
N ASN A 122 -1.94 14.33 21.02
CA ASN A 122 -1.02 15.40 20.61
C ASN A 122 0.00 14.93 19.59
N LEU A 123 0.59 13.75 19.78
CA LEU A 123 1.56 13.20 18.86
C LEU A 123 0.96 12.98 17.47
N PHE A 124 -0.19 12.30 17.40
CA PHE A 124 -0.84 12.01 16.13
C PHE A 124 -1.43 13.26 15.48
N PHE A 125 -1.83 14.27 16.26
CA PHE A 125 -2.16 15.59 15.71
C PHE A 125 -0.96 16.24 15.02
N LEU A 126 0.22 16.23 15.65
CA LEU A 126 1.45 16.78 15.06
C LEU A 126 1.84 16.02 13.79
N LEU A 127 1.83 14.68 13.83
CA LEU A 127 2.17 13.83 12.67
C LEU A 127 1.21 14.03 11.50
N GLN A 128 -0.07 14.26 11.76
CA GLN A 128 -1.06 14.54 10.72
C GLN A 128 -0.87 15.96 10.14
N SER A 129 -0.70 16.95 11.02
CA SER A 129 -0.60 18.37 10.67
C SER A 129 0.72 18.74 10.00
N GLU A 130 1.80 18.03 10.31
CA GLU A 130 3.15 18.26 9.77
C GLU A 130 3.70 17.02 9.04
N PRO A 131 3.34 16.82 7.76
CA PRO A 131 3.70 15.61 7.00
C PRO A 131 5.21 15.37 6.86
N ARG A 132 6.04 16.41 7.06
CA ARG A 132 7.51 16.36 7.03
C ARG A 132 8.11 15.31 7.97
N HIS A 133 7.49 15.09 9.14
CA HIS A 133 7.97 14.11 10.12
C HIS A 133 7.79 12.69 9.60
N ILE A 134 6.59 12.36 9.09
CA ILE A 134 6.30 11.07 8.49
C ILE A 134 7.13 10.86 7.21
N ALA A 135 7.29 11.89 6.38
CA ALA A 135 8.12 11.81 5.18
C ALA A 135 9.58 11.43 5.51
N SER A 136 10.14 12.03 6.56
CA SER A 136 11.49 11.73 7.01
C SER A 136 11.57 10.31 7.59
N LEU A 137 10.59 9.91 8.40
CA LEU A 137 10.52 8.56 8.98
C LEU A 137 10.47 7.47 7.89
N CYS A 138 9.62 7.64 6.86
CA CYS A 138 9.50 6.71 5.73
C CYS A 138 10.83 6.45 4.99
N ARG A 139 11.80 7.37 5.06
CA ARG A 139 13.13 7.21 4.45
C ARG A 139 14.14 6.51 5.36
N LEU A 140 13.88 6.46 6.66
CA LEU A 140 14.79 5.90 7.67
C LEU A 140 14.47 4.43 8.00
N VAL A 141 13.21 4.02 7.84
CA VAL A 141 12.76 2.65 8.13
C VAL A 141 13.26 1.63 7.11
N SER A 142 13.39 0.38 7.57
CA SER A 142 13.76 -0.76 6.73
C SER A 142 12.62 -1.23 5.82
N LEU A 143 12.94 -2.08 4.84
CA LEU A 143 11.94 -2.70 3.96
C LEU A 143 10.98 -3.66 4.70
N SER A 144 11.37 -4.19 5.87
CA SER A 144 10.50 -5.01 6.71
C SER A 144 9.51 -4.18 7.53
N GLU A 145 9.85 -2.93 7.84
CA GLU A 145 9.03 -2.03 8.67
C GLU A 145 8.13 -1.11 7.83
N ILE A 146 8.51 -0.82 6.58
CA ILE A 146 7.79 0.15 5.77
C ILE A 146 6.31 -0.21 5.56
N ASP A 147 5.98 -1.49 5.34
CA ASP A 147 4.59 -1.88 5.05
C ASP A 147 3.67 -1.64 6.26
N THR A 148 4.16 -1.82 7.49
CA THR A 148 3.39 -1.55 8.71
C THR A 148 3.27 -0.06 9.00
N LEU A 149 4.31 0.73 8.71
CA LEU A 149 4.24 2.19 8.79
C LEU A 149 3.25 2.75 7.75
N LEU A 150 3.34 2.31 6.49
CA LEU A 150 2.46 2.75 5.41
C LEU A 150 0.99 2.42 5.68
N GLN A 151 0.72 1.31 6.38
CA GLN A 151 -0.63 1.00 6.83
C GLN A 151 -1.20 2.12 7.72
N THR A 152 -0.43 2.53 8.72
CA THR A 152 -0.85 3.61 9.64
C THR A 152 -0.96 4.93 8.89
N VAL A 153 0.00 5.26 8.03
CA VAL A 153 0.03 6.52 7.29
C VAL A 153 -1.12 6.63 6.28
N MET A 154 -1.30 5.64 5.40
CA MET A 154 -2.22 5.75 4.27
C MET A 154 -3.68 5.39 4.58
N PHE A 155 -3.92 4.62 5.65
CA PHE A 155 -5.26 4.12 6.00
C PHE A 155 -5.74 4.58 7.38
N THR A 156 -4.89 5.20 8.20
CA THR A 156 -5.28 5.71 9.53
C THR A 156 -5.05 7.21 9.68
N LEU A 157 -3.83 7.71 9.44
CA LEU A 157 -3.50 9.14 9.54
C LEU A 157 -4.11 9.98 8.40
N TYR A 158 -4.03 9.45 7.18
CA TYR A 158 -4.58 10.05 5.95
C TYR A 158 -5.54 9.08 5.23
N GLY A 159 -6.29 8.32 6.04
CA GLY A 159 -7.13 7.22 5.60
C GLY A 159 -8.39 7.64 4.86
N ASN A 160 -8.84 8.88 5.03
CA ASN A 160 -10.02 9.40 4.36
C ASN A 160 -9.67 9.97 2.98
N GLN A 161 -9.46 9.05 2.03
CA GLN A 161 -9.07 9.36 0.64
C GLN A 161 -10.06 10.22 -0.17
N TYR A 162 -11.24 10.52 0.38
CA TYR A 162 -12.24 11.37 -0.25
C TYR A 162 -12.41 12.72 0.47
N GLU A 163 -11.64 12.93 1.54
CA GLU A 163 -11.54 14.23 2.17
C GLU A 163 -10.34 14.95 1.57
N SER A 164 -10.62 16.11 0.95
CA SER A 164 -9.60 16.87 0.24
C SER A 164 -8.43 17.16 1.18
N ARG A 165 -8.68 17.60 2.42
CA ARG A 165 -7.60 17.94 3.36
C ARG A 165 -6.62 16.79 3.60
N GLU A 166 -7.10 15.58 3.89
CA GLU A 166 -6.23 14.43 4.16
C GLU A 166 -5.47 13.98 2.92
N GLU A 167 -6.14 14.00 1.75
CA GLU A 167 -5.50 13.67 0.49
C GLU A 167 -4.37 14.64 0.15
N HIS A 168 -4.59 15.94 0.39
CA HIS A 168 -3.58 16.97 0.19
C HIS A 168 -2.38 16.78 1.12
N LEU A 169 -2.61 16.58 2.42
CA LEU A 169 -1.53 16.33 3.38
C LEU A 169 -0.71 15.09 3.01
N LEU A 170 -1.38 14.02 2.56
CA LEU A 170 -0.71 12.83 2.08
C LEU A 170 0.14 13.13 0.83
N LEU A 171 -0.38 13.86 -0.15
CA LEU A 171 0.38 14.20 -1.36
C LEU A 171 1.55 15.16 -1.06
N THR A 172 1.41 16.08 -0.10
CA THR A 172 2.54 16.89 0.41
C THR A 172 3.62 16.03 1.07
N MET A 173 3.22 14.99 1.82
CA MET A 173 4.14 13.99 2.35
C MET A 173 4.91 13.30 1.21
N PHE A 174 4.18 12.85 0.18
CA PHE A 174 4.75 12.26 -1.04
C PHE A 174 5.75 13.19 -1.73
N GLN A 175 5.43 14.48 -1.85
CA GLN A 175 6.32 15.49 -2.42
C GLN A 175 7.67 15.51 -1.70
N SER A 176 7.63 15.53 -0.37
CA SER A 176 8.80 15.62 0.48
C SER A 176 9.68 14.37 0.34
N VAL A 177 9.06 13.19 0.36
CA VAL A 177 9.76 11.92 0.20
C VAL A 177 10.37 11.79 -1.20
N LEU A 178 9.61 12.13 -2.25
CA LEU A 178 10.08 12.07 -3.63
C LEU A 178 11.22 13.06 -3.86
N SER A 179 11.12 14.30 -3.38
CA SER A 179 12.19 15.31 -3.52
C SER A 179 13.49 14.80 -2.89
N ALA A 180 13.43 14.29 -1.66
CA ALA A 180 14.60 13.72 -0.99
C ALA A 180 15.15 12.47 -1.69
N GLN A 181 14.28 11.61 -2.25
CA GLN A 181 14.72 10.46 -3.05
C GLN A 181 15.46 10.92 -4.30
N PHE A 182 14.93 11.93 -5.00
CA PHE A 182 15.57 12.49 -6.17
C PHE A 182 16.92 13.09 -5.78
N GLU A 183 17.03 13.89 -4.73
CA GLU A 183 18.29 14.49 -4.27
C GLU A 183 19.38 13.44 -3.98
N THR A 184 19.02 12.36 -3.29
CA THR A 184 19.95 11.29 -2.88
C THR A 184 20.29 10.28 -3.99
N ALA A 185 19.53 10.24 -5.09
CA ALA A 185 19.75 9.28 -6.17
C ALA A 185 21.08 9.53 -6.92
N THR A 186 21.94 8.51 -6.99
CA THR A 186 23.19 8.56 -7.76
C THR A 186 22.99 8.11 -9.20
N GLU A 187 22.10 7.16 -9.43
CA GLU A 187 21.89 6.51 -10.72
C GLU A 187 20.48 6.73 -11.28
N PHE A 188 20.40 7.29 -12.48
CA PHE A 188 19.14 7.50 -13.20
C PHE A 188 18.42 6.17 -13.54
N GLY A 189 19.20 5.12 -13.82
CA GLY A 189 18.67 3.81 -14.22
C GLY A 189 17.91 3.07 -13.11
N SER A 190 18.33 3.24 -11.85
CA SER A 190 17.70 2.58 -10.69
C SER A 190 16.66 3.47 -9.99
N LEU A 191 16.70 4.78 -10.23
CA LEU A 191 15.74 5.75 -9.70
C LEU A 191 14.30 5.36 -10.06
N LEU A 192 13.44 5.28 -9.04
CA LEU A 192 12.07 4.79 -9.17
C LEU A 192 11.98 3.44 -9.89
N ARG A 193 13.00 2.58 -9.88
CA ARG A 193 12.89 1.19 -10.36
C ARG A 193 13.30 0.19 -9.29
N ALA A 194 14.21 0.59 -8.41
CA ALA A 194 14.58 -0.18 -7.23
C ALA A 194 13.41 -0.36 -6.25
N ASN A 195 13.46 -1.45 -5.49
CA ASN A 195 12.57 -1.72 -4.37
C ASN A 195 13.06 -0.95 -3.13
N THR A 196 12.63 0.31 -3.02
CA THR A 196 12.90 1.19 -1.87
C THR A 196 11.63 1.45 -1.07
N PRO A 197 11.73 1.94 0.18
CA PRO A 197 10.56 2.39 0.95
C PRO A 197 9.68 3.38 0.18
N VAL A 198 10.28 4.33 -0.55
CA VAL A 198 9.55 5.30 -1.39
C VAL A 198 8.80 4.61 -2.53
N SER A 199 9.43 3.62 -3.17
CA SER A 199 8.79 2.86 -4.24
C SER A 199 7.61 2.02 -3.73
N ARG A 200 7.72 1.47 -2.51
CA ARG A 200 6.64 0.76 -1.81
C ARG A 200 5.51 1.71 -1.50
N MET A 201 5.83 2.90 -0.99
CA MET A 201 4.88 3.96 -0.72
C MET A 201 4.03 4.30 -1.96
N MET A 202 4.67 4.52 -3.10
CA MET A 202 3.97 4.74 -4.38
C MET A 202 3.06 3.58 -4.77
N THR A 203 3.52 2.33 -4.66
CA THR A 203 2.69 1.15 -4.97
C THR A 203 1.50 1.01 -4.01
N THR A 204 1.68 1.32 -2.73
CA THR A 204 0.59 1.24 -1.74
C THR A 204 -0.46 2.33 -2.00
N TYR A 205 -0.03 3.53 -2.41
CA TYR A 205 -0.95 4.61 -2.76
C TYR A 205 -1.84 4.26 -3.96
N THR A 206 -1.30 3.64 -5.01
CA THR A 206 -2.09 3.24 -6.18
C THR A 206 -3.09 2.12 -5.88
N ARG A 207 -2.93 1.41 -4.75
CA ARG A 207 -3.88 0.40 -4.24
C ARG A 207 -5.03 0.99 -3.42
N ARG A 208 -5.03 2.31 -3.16
CA ARG A 208 -6.16 3.02 -2.54
C ARG A 208 -7.37 3.02 -3.47
N GLY A 209 -8.55 3.33 -2.92
CA GLY A 209 -9.84 3.20 -3.62
C GLY A 209 -9.88 3.83 -5.01
N PRO A 210 -9.46 5.10 -5.20
CA PRO A 210 -9.46 5.74 -6.51
C PRO A 210 -8.62 4.99 -7.56
N GLY A 211 -7.44 4.50 -7.18
CA GLY A 211 -6.58 3.72 -8.07
C GLY A 211 -7.21 2.37 -8.45
N GLN A 212 -7.83 1.68 -7.49
CA GLN A 212 -8.56 0.43 -7.78
C GLN A 212 -9.78 0.65 -8.68
N SER A 213 -10.58 1.69 -8.42
CA SER A 213 -11.74 2.02 -9.24
C SER A 213 -11.35 2.30 -10.70
N TYR A 214 -10.24 3.02 -10.90
CA TYR A 214 -9.68 3.25 -12.23
C TYR A 214 -9.27 1.93 -12.91
N LEU A 215 -8.48 1.08 -12.24
CA LEU A 215 -8.07 -0.21 -12.82
C LEU A 215 -9.27 -1.08 -13.20
N LYS A 216 -10.31 -1.11 -12.36
CA LYS A 216 -11.56 -1.83 -12.65
C LYS A 216 -12.29 -1.26 -13.86
N GLY A 217 -12.42 0.07 -13.94
CA GLY A 217 -13.08 0.74 -15.06
C GLY A 217 -12.34 0.57 -16.40
N VAL A 218 -11.01 0.46 -16.37
CA VAL A 218 -10.18 0.43 -17.60
C VAL A 218 -9.81 -0.98 -18.05
N LEU A 219 -9.47 -1.87 -17.11
CA LEU A 219 -8.86 -3.16 -17.46
C LEU A 219 -9.82 -4.34 -17.32
N ALA A 220 -10.86 -4.26 -16.47
CA ALA A 220 -11.66 -5.44 -16.13
C ALA A 220 -12.32 -6.07 -17.36
N GLU A 221 -12.97 -5.28 -18.22
CA GLU A 221 -13.65 -5.80 -19.43
C GLU A 221 -12.66 -6.51 -20.36
N ARG A 222 -11.52 -5.87 -20.66
CA ARG A 222 -10.47 -6.42 -21.54
C ARG A 222 -9.88 -7.71 -21.00
N ILE A 223 -9.65 -7.77 -19.68
CA ILE A 223 -9.10 -8.95 -19.02
C ILE A 223 -10.12 -10.09 -19.01
N ASN A 224 -11.39 -9.82 -18.68
CA ASN A 224 -12.44 -10.84 -18.66
C ASN A 224 -12.67 -11.43 -20.06
N SER A 225 -12.77 -10.59 -21.09
CA SER A 225 -12.90 -11.05 -22.49
C SER A 225 -11.75 -11.98 -22.91
N LEU A 226 -10.50 -11.69 -22.51
CA LEU A 226 -9.36 -12.56 -22.80
C LEU A 226 -9.42 -13.91 -22.05
N ILE A 227 -9.90 -13.89 -20.80
CA ILE A 227 -9.93 -15.08 -19.92
C ILE A 227 -11.03 -16.06 -20.30
N GLU A 228 -12.11 -15.59 -20.93
CA GLU A 228 -13.17 -16.43 -21.50
C GLU A 228 -12.61 -17.44 -22.52
N HIS A 229 -11.55 -17.06 -23.25
CA HIS A 229 -10.87 -17.93 -24.21
C HIS A 229 -9.80 -18.83 -23.56
N LYS A 230 -10.25 -19.83 -22.79
CA LYS A 230 -9.38 -20.71 -21.98
C LYS A 230 -8.33 -21.49 -22.80
N ASP A 231 -8.66 -21.86 -24.02
CA ASP A 231 -7.83 -22.70 -24.89
C ASP A 231 -6.90 -21.88 -25.82
N LEU A 232 -7.01 -20.55 -25.78
CA LEU A 232 -6.22 -19.66 -26.63
C LEU A 232 -4.74 -19.64 -26.20
N ASN A 233 -3.90 -20.40 -26.90
CA ASN A 233 -2.47 -20.47 -26.63
C ASN A 233 -1.67 -19.50 -27.50
N LEU A 234 -1.22 -18.39 -26.90
CA LEU A 234 -0.33 -17.40 -27.54
C LEU A 234 1.12 -17.50 -27.05
N GLU A 235 1.59 -18.70 -26.69
CA GLU A 235 3.01 -18.89 -26.40
C GLU A 235 3.86 -18.70 -27.66
N ILE A 236 4.85 -17.81 -27.55
CA ILE A 236 5.78 -17.42 -28.62
C ILE A 236 7.23 -17.81 -28.31
N ASN A 237 7.50 -18.40 -27.14
CA ASN A 237 8.84 -18.90 -26.84
C ASN A 237 9.13 -20.14 -27.71
N PRO A 238 10.12 -20.10 -28.63
CA PRO A 238 10.36 -21.19 -29.58
C PRO A 238 10.61 -22.54 -28.92
N LEU A 239 11.37 -22.56 -27.82
CA LEU A 239 11.67 -23.80 -27.10
C LEU A 239 10.39 -24.45 -26.55
N LYS A 240 9.51 -23.65 -25.93
CA LYS A 240 8.23 -24.16 -25.39
C LYS A 240 7.27 -24.58 -26.49
N VAL A 241 7.25 -23.85 -27.60
CA VAL A 241 6.41 -24.20 -28.75
C VAL A 241 6.89 -25.50 -29.38
N TYR A 242 8.20 -25.68 -29.52
CA TYR A 242 8.80 -26.93 -29.97
C TYR A 242 8.42 -28.11 -29.06
N GLU A 243 8.58 -27.95 -27.74
CA GLU A 243 8.18 -28.98 -26.75
C GLU A 243 6.68 -29.33 -26.85
N GLN A 244 5.81 -28.33 -27.02
CA GLN A 244 4.37 -28.56 -27.21
C GLN A 244 4.08 -29.30 -28.52
N MET A 245 4.75 -28.91 -29.60
CA MET A 245 4.59 -29.51 -30.92
C MET A 245 4.99 -30.99 -30.92
N ILE A 246 6.16 -31.32 -30.38
CA ILE A 246 6.62 -32.72 -30.35
C ILE A 246 5.76 -33.60 -29.45
N ASN A 247 5.28 -33.09 -28.31
CA ASN A 247 4.39 -33.83 -27.43
C ASN A 247 3.05 -34.10 -28.13
N GLN A 248 2.50 -33.12 -28.84
CA GLN A 248 1.27 -33.30 -29.61
C GLN A 248 1.46 -34.33 -30.74
N ILE A 249 2.57 -34.26 -31.49
CA ILE A 249 2.88 -35.24 -32.55
C ILE A 249 2.99 -36.65 -31.97
N GLU A 250 3.66 -36.81 -30.84
CA GLU A 250 3.80 -38.13 -30.19
C GLU A 250 2.46 -38.64 -29.64
N GLU A 251 1.63 -37.77 -29.08
CA GLU A 251 0.26 -38.12 -28.67
C GLU A 251 -0.62 -38.55 -29.86
N ASP A 252 -0.49 -37.86 -31.00
CA ASP A 252 -1.31 -38.11 -32.20
C ASP A 252 -0.84 -39.32 -33.02
N THR A 253 0.48 -39.54 -33.10
CA THR A 253 1.09 -40.57 -33.96
C THR A 253 1.63 -41.78 -33.18
N GLY A 254 1.72 -41.69 -31.85
CA GLY A 254 2.26 -42.74 -30.98
C GLY A 254 3.78 -42.90 -31.02
N THR A 255 4.49 -42.22 -31.92
CA THR A 255 5.96 -42.28 -32.07
C THR A 255 6.54 -40.94 -32.46
N LEU A 256 7.65 -40.54 -31.83
CA LEU A 256 8.34 -39.30 -32.18
C LEU A 256 9.21 -39.48 -33.45
N PRO A 257 9.08 -38.63 -34.48
CA PRO A 257 9.92 -38.70 -35.67
C PRO A 257 11.41 -38.47 -35.37
N GLU A 258 12.31 -39.21 -36.03
CA GLU A 258 13.77 -39.13 -35.80
C GLU A 258 14.36 -37.73 -36.05
N HIS A 259 13.72 -36.91 -36.90
CA HIS A 259 14.17 -35.56 -37.22
C HIS A 259 13.77 -34.50 -36.17
N LEU A 260 13.00 -34.88 -35.14
CA LEU A 260 12.54 -33.99 -34.06
C LEU A 260 13.04 -34.49 -32.68
N PRO A 261 14.32 -34.33 -32.34
CA PRO A 261 14.87 -34.81 -31.07
C PRO A 261 14.36 -34.01 -29.87
N ARG A 262 14.22 -34.66 -28.71
CA ARG A 262 13.94 -33.97 -27.44
C ARG A 262 15.18 -33.21 -26.94
N GLY A 263 14.96 -32.11 -26.20
CA GLY A 263 16.03 -31.37 -25.52
C GLY A 263 16.90 -30.51 -26.44
N VAL A 264 16.30 -29.92 -27.49
CA VAL A 264 16.99 -28.97 -28.39
C VAL A 264 17.38 -27.67 -27.68
N SER A 265 18.39 -26.98 -28.23
CA SER A 265 18.73 -25.64 -27.77
C SER A 265 17.66 -24.61 -28.16
N PRO A 266 17.55 -23.46 -27.46
CA PRO A 266 16.63 -22.38 -27.83
C PRO A 266 16.83 -21.89 -29.27
N ASP A 267 18.08 -21.83 -29.73
CA ASP A 267 18.41 -21.37 -31.10
C ASP A 267 17.96 -22.39 -32.14
N ALA A 268 18.18 -23.69 -31.90
CA ALA A 268 17.72 -24.75 -32.79
C ALA A 268 16.18 -24.75 -32.91
N ALA A 269 15.46 -24.61 -31.79
CA ALA A 269 14.01 -24.47 -31.76
C ALA A 269 13.54 -23.21 -32.52
N ALA A 270 14.27 -22.09 -32.40
CA ALA A 270 13.96 -20.86 -33.12
C ALA A 270 14.18 -20.97 -34.63
N THR A 271 15.12 -21.80 -35.10
CA THR A 271 15.34 -22.02 -36.54
C THR A 271 14.41 -23.04 -37.19
N ASN A 272 13.61 -23.77 -36.40
CA ASN A 272 12.72 -24.81 -36.92
C ASN A 272 11.54 -24.18 -37.71
N PRO A 273 11.32 -24.58 -39.00
CA PRO A 273 10.26 -24.00 -39.83
C PRO A 273 8.84 -24.22 -39.31
N ASP A 274 8.55 -25.39 -38.74
CA ASP A 274 7.22 -25.72 -38.21
C ASP A 274 6.91 -24.88 -36.96
N VAL A 275 7.91 -24.70 -36.09
CA VAL A 275 7.80 -23.80 -34.92
C VAL A 275 7.54 -22.36 -35.37
N GLN A 276 8.23 -21.88 -36.40
CA GLN A 276 8.00 -20.54 -36.95
C GLN A 276 6.60 -20.39 -37.56
N ALA A 277 6.12 -21.41 -38.28
CA ALA A 277 4.77 -21.43 -38.84
C ALA A 277 3.68 -21.38 -37.76
N ILE A 278 3.92 -21.99 -36.59
CA ILE A 278 3.02 -21.92 -35.43
C ILE A 278 3.10 -20.54 -34.74
N ILE A 279 4.30 -19.98 -34.61
CA ILE A 279 4.51 -18.70 -33.89
C ILE A 279 3.98 -17.51 -34.67
N ALA A 280 4.13 -17.48 -36.00
CA ALA A 280 3.76 -16.33 -36.83
C ALA A 280 2.32 -15.83 -36.60
N PRO A 281 1.25 -16.66 -36.67
CA PRO A 281 -0.11 -16.19 -36.41
C PRO A 281 -0.34 -15.80 -34.95
N ARG A 282 0.31 -16.47 -33.98
CA ARG A 282 0.23 -16.14 -32.55
C ARG A 282 0.82 -14.77 -32.26
N LEU A 283 1.92 -14.43 -32.92
CA LEU A 283 2.60 -13.15 -32.78
C LEU A 283 1.74 -11.99 -33.28
N THR A 284 1.10 -12.13 -34.44
CA THR A 284 0.15 -11.13 -34.96
C THR A 284 -1.00 -10.90 -33.98
N MET A 285 -1.66 -11.99 -33.54
CA MET A 285 -2.77 -11.88 -32.60
C MET A 285 -2.34 -11.28 -31.25
N LEU A 286 -1.16 -11.65 -30.74
CA LEU A 286 -0.64 -11.09 -29.50
C LEU A 286 -0.39 -9.58 -29.61
N MET A 287 0.16 -9.11 -30.74
CA MET A 287 0.34 -7.67 -30.99
C MET A 287 -0.98 -6.93 -31.08
N GLU A 288 -2.00 -7.50 -31.73
CA GLU A 288 -3.33 -6.90 -31.83
C GLU A 288 -4.00 -6.77 -30.45
N ILE A 289 -3.95 -7.83 -29.64
CA ILE A 289 -4.49 -7.80 -28.27
C ILE A 289 -3.73 -6.78 -27.41
N ALA A 290 -2.39 -6.80 -27.44
CA ALA A 290 -1.59 -5.84 -26.68
C ALA A 290 -1.86 -4.39 -27.11
N ASN A 291 -2.08 -4.13 -28.41
CA ASN A 291 -2.44 -2.82 -28.92
C ASN A 291 -3.84 -2.39 -28.44
N SER A 292 -4.80 -3.31 -28.39
CA SER A 292 -6.13 -3.06 -27.84
C SER A 292 -6.07 -2.62 -26.38
N PHE A 293 -5.29 -3.32 -25.55
CA PHE A 293 -5.03 -2.91 -24.16
C PHE A 293 -4.39 -1.53 -24.07
N LEU A 294 -3.38 -1.26 -24.89
CA LEU A 294 -2.70 0.04 -24.93
C LEU A 294 -3.65 1.18 -25.27
N MET A 295 -4.49 1.02 -26.30
CA MET A 295 -5.45 2.07 -26.70
C MET A 295 -6.47 2.33 -25.59
N THR A 296 -7.01 1.27 -24.96
CA THR A 296 -7.91 1.42 -23.81
C THR A 296 -7.26 2.20 -22.66
N ILE A 297 -5.96 2.00 -22.40
CA ILE A 297 -5.23 2.78 -21.39
C ILE A 297 -5.03 4.24 -21.84
N ILE A 298 -4.65 4.47 -23.10
CA ILE A 298 -4.42 5.83 -23.62
C ILE A 298 -5.72 6.65 -23.59
N ASP A 299 -6.83 6.07 -24.02
CA ASP A 299 -8.14 6.71 -24.08
C ASP A 299 -8.73 6.98 -22.67
N SER A 300 -8.19 6.32 -21.64
CA SER A 300 -8.62 6.47 -20.25
C SER A 300 -8.00 7.65 -19.49
N LEU A 301 -7.23 8.52 -20.15
CA LEU A 301 -6.46 9.60 -19.52
C LEU A 301 -7.28 10.43 -18.51
N GLU A 302 -8.51 10.80 -18.87
CA GLU A 302 -9.38 11.64 -18.03
C GLU A 302 -9.91 10.91 -16.79
N MET A 303 -9.96 9.57 -16.84
CA MET A 303 -10.38 8.75 -15.71
C MET A 303 -9.25 8.52 -14.69
N VAL A 304 -8.00 8.85 -15.02
CA VAL A 304 -6.87 8.66 -14.11
C VAL A 304 -7.04 9.56 -12.88
N PRO A 305 -7.01 9.01 -11.65
CA PRO A 305 -7.18 9.79 -10.43
C PRO A 305 -6.18 10.95 -10.32
N TYR A 306 -6.66 12.09 -9.82
CA TYR A 306 -5.87 13.32 -9.66
C TYR A 306 -4.52 13.07 -8.99
N GLY A 307 -4.49 12.41 -7.83
CA GLY A 307 -3.23 12.23 -7.11
C GLY A 307 -2.22 11.32 -7.81
N ILE A 308 -2.67 10.37 -8.65
CA ILE A 308 -1.78 9.57 -9.51
C ILE A 308 -1.17 10.46 -10.61
N ARG A 309 -1.98 11.30 -11.27
CA ARG A 309 -1.51 12.28 -12.27
C ARG A 309 -0.55 13.30 -11.64
N TRP A 310 -0.88 13.76 -10.44
CA TRP A 310 -0.05 14.71 -9.70
C TRP A 310 1.30 14.10 -9.30
N ILE A 311 1.35 12.84 -8.84
CA ILE A 311 2.64 12.15 -8.61
C ILE A 311 3.45 12.08 -9.91
N CYS A 312 2.82 11.80 -11.06
CA CYS A 312 3.50 11.82 -12.36
C CYS A 312 4.06 13.21 -12.70
N LYS A 313 3.29 14.27 -12.46
CA LYS A 313 3.73 15.67 -12.58
C LYS A 313 4.95 15.96 -11.70
N GLN A 314 4.95 15.51 -10.44
CA GLN A 314 6.10 15.68 -9.54
C GLN A 314 7.33 14.92 -10.03
N ILE A 315 7.19 13.68 -10.50
CA ILE A 315 8.28 12.91 -11.10
C ILE A 315 8.89 13.67 -12.29
N LYS A 316 8.05 14.20 -13.19
CA LYS A 316 8.48 15.01 -14.35
C LYS A 316 9.25 16.26 -13.90
N SER A 317 8.69 17.02 -12.95
CA SER A 317 9.28 18.27 -12.43
C SER A 317 10.62 18.03 -11.74
N LEU A 318 10.70 17.05 -10.83
CA LEU A 318 11.91 16.70 -10.11
C LEU A 318 13.00 16.15 -11.04
N THR A 319 12.62 15.38 -12.06
CA THR A 319 13.56 14.90 -13.07
C THR A 319 14.17 16.05 -13.85
N LYS A 320 13.36 17.00 -14.34
CA LYS A 320 13.86 18.20 -15.05
C LYS A 320 14.74 19.08 -14.17
N ARG A 321 14.42 19.18 -12.87
CA ARG A 321 15.21 19.97 -11.91
C ARG A 321 16.58 19.33 -11.65
N LYS A 322 16.62 18.02 -11.41
CA LYS A 322 17.87 17.31 -11.07
C LYS A 322 18.72 16.99 -12.30
N TYR A 323 18.08 16.71 -13.43
CA TYR A 323 18.74 16.32 -14.67
C TYR A 323 18.23 17.18 -15.85
N PRO A 324 18.62 18.47 -15.94
CA PRO A 324 18.11 19.40 -16.95
C PRO A 324 18.33 18.95 -18.39
N ASP A 325 19.43 18.23 -18.65
CA ASP A 325 19.80 17.73 -19.99
C ASP A 325 19.13 16.38 -20.33
N SER A 326 18.21 15.89 -19.50
CA SER A 326 17.48 14.65 -19.78
C SER A 326 16.60 14.80 -21.00
N THR A 327 16.65 13.81 -21.89
CA THR A 327 15.71 13.74 -23.01
C THR A 327 14.28 13.51 -22.51
N ASP A 328 13.28 13.98 -23.25
CA ASP A 328 11.87 13.72 -22.93
C ASP A 328 11.56 12.23 -22.81
N TYR A 329 12.25 11.39 -23.59
CA TYR A 329 12.15 9.94 -23.49
C TYR A 329 12.64 9.41 -22.14
N ALA A 330 13.77 9.92 -21.63
CA ALA A 330 14.29 9.53 -20.33
C ALA A 330 13.32 9.89 -19.20
N ILE A 331 12.73 11.09 -19.27
CA ILE A 331 11.70 11.56 -18.33
C ILE A 331 10.45 10.66 -18.41
N CYS A 332 9.96 10.38 -19.61
CA CYS A 332 8.83 9.47 -19.83
C CYS A 332 9.10 8.08 -19.27
N SER A 333 10.34 7.58 -19.35
CA SER A 333 10.69 6.28 -18.78
C SER A 333 10.60 6.24 -17.25
N LEU A 334 10.89 7.33 -16.54
CA LEU A 334 10.68 7.41 -15.08
C LEU A 334 9.19 7.46 -14.72
N ILE A 335 8.40 8.21 -15.49
CA ILE A 335 6.94 8.23 -15.32
C ILE A 335 6.36 6.82 -15.58
N GLY A 336 6.82 6.15 -16.64
CA GLY A 336 6.46 4.77 -16.97
C GLY A 336 6.86 3.76 -15.89
N ALA A 337 7.96 4.00 -15.16
CA ALA A 337 8.36 3.18 -14.02
C ALA A 337 7.43 3.30 -12.81
N PHE A 338 6.66 4.39 -12.70
CA PHE A 338 5.57 4.48 -11.74
C PHE A 338 4.27 3.94 -12.34
N PHE A 339 3.81 4.52 -13.44
CA PHE A 339 2.47 4.25 -13.99
C PHE A 339 2.33 2.82 -14.56
N PHE A 340 3.27 2.34 -15.38
CA PHE A 340 3.17 0.99 -15.93
C PHE A 340 3.68 -0.07 -14.96
N LEU A 341 4.92 0.09 -14.47
CA LEU A 341 5.58 -0.95 -13.68
C LEU A 341 4.93 -1.18 -12.31
N ARG A 342 4.44 -0.13 -11.64
CA ARG A 342 3.91 -0.22 -10.27
C ARG A 342 2.40 -0.13 -10.16
N PHE A 343 1.69 0.23 -11.22
CA PHE A 343 0.24 0.40 -11.18
C PHE A 343 -0.47 -0.50 -12.20
N ILE A 344 -0.28 -0.29 -13.50
CA ILE A 344 -1.01 -1.03 -14.55
C ILE A 344 -0.57 -2.50 -14.64
N ASN A 345 0.73 -2.76 -14.85
CA ASN A 345 1.21 -4.12 -15.17
C ASN A 345 0.98 -5.14 -14.05
N PRO A 346 1.15 -4.81 -12.75
CA PRO A 346 0.79 -5.73 -11.67
C PRO A 346 -0.68 -6.18 -11.73
N ALA A 347 -1.59 -5.28 -12.11
CA ALA A 347 -3.02 -5.57 -12.23
C ALA A 347 -3.33 -6.46 -13.45
N ILE A 348 -2.59 -6.32 -14.54
CA ILE A 348 -2.69 -7.20 -15.72
C ILE A 348 -2.16 -8.60 -15.40
N VAL A 349 -1.02 -8.71 -14.72
CA VAL A 349 -0.36 -10.01 -14.44
C VAL A 349 -1.10 -10.81 -13.36
N THR A 350 -1.66 -10.12 -12.36
CA THR A 350 -2.35 -10.75 -11.22
C THR A 350 -3.75 -10.15 -11.02
N PRO A 351 -4.66 -10.29 -12.02
CA PRO A 351 -5.95 -9.59 -12.01
C PRO A 351 -6.83 -9.96 -10.81
N GLN A 352 -6.72 -11.19 -10.29
CA GLN A 352 -7.46 -11.61 -9.10
C GLN A 352 -7.04 -10.85 -7.84
N ALA A 353 -5.74 -10.53 -7.69
CA ALA A 353 -5.23 -9.77 -6.55
C ALA A 353 -5.68 -8.30 -6.58
N TYR A 354 -6.14 -7.83 -7.75
CA TYR A 354 -6.67 -6.49 -7.97
C TYR A 354 -8.20 -6.48 -8.15
N MET A 355 -8.89 -7.59 -7.86
CA MET A 355 -10.34 -7.72 -7.99
C MET A 355 -10.90 -7.39 -9.37
N LEU A 356 -10.10 -7.63 -10.42
CA LEU A 356 -10.53 -7.45 -11.80
C LEU A 356 -11.27 -8.68 -12.34
N VAL A 357 -11.10 -9.82 -11.67
CA VAL A 357 -11.69 -11.14 -12.02
C VAL A 357 -12.05 -11.90 -10.74
N GLU A 358 -12.98 -12.84 -10.83
CA GLU A 358 -13.47 -13.62 -9.67
C GLU A 358 -12.51 -14.73 -9.21
N GLY A 359 -11.66 -15.23 -10.11
CA GLY A 359 -10.79 -16.37 -9.84
C GLY A 359 -9.46 -16.30 -10.58
N VAL A 360 -8.54 -17.21 -10.23
CA VAL A 360 -7.23 -17.30 -10.89
C VAL A 360 -7.43 -17.69 -12.36
N PRO A 361 -6.89 -16.91 -13.32
CA PRO A 361 -7.03 -17.24 -14.73
C PRO A 361 -6.39 -18.58 -15.09
N ALA A 362 -6.92 -19.26 -16.10
CA ALA A 362 -6.36 -20.50 -16.63
C ALA A 362 -4.91 -20.30 -17.15
N LYS A 363 -4.17 -21.41 -17.30
CA LYS A 363 -2.74 -21.40 -17.64
C LYS A 363 -2.41 -20.56 -18.87
N HIS A 364 -3.17 -20.70 -19.97
CA HIS A 364 -2.91 -19.98 -21.22
C HIS A 364 -3.25 -18.48 -21.12
N PRO A 365 -4.47 -18.05 -20.74
CA PRO A 365 -4.77 -16.63 -20.53
C PRO A 365 -3.82 -15.92 -19.57
N ARG A 366 -3.44 -16.58 -18.46
CA ARG A 366 -2.47 -16.03 -17.51
C ARG A 366 -1.10 -15.78 -18.15
N ARG A 367 -0.65 -16.71 -19.00
CA ARG A 367 0.60 -16.54 -19.77
C ARG A 367 0.48 -15.40 -20.77
N THR A 368 -0.64 -15.29 -21.48
CA THR A 368 -0.92 -14.20 -22.42
C THR A 368 -0.91 -12.83 -21.74
N LEU A 369 -1.61 -12.69 -20.60
CA LEU A 369 -1.59 -11.46 -19.78
C LEU A 369 -0.17 -11.08 -19.35
N THR A 370 0.65 -12.06 -18.99
CA THR A 370 2.06 -11.83 -18.66
C THR A 370 2.86 -11.30 -19.86
N LEU A 371 2.62 -11.84 -21.06
CA LEU A 371 3.26 -11.35 -22.29
C LEU A 371 2.83 -9.92 -22.62
N ILE A 372 1.52 -9.61 -22.51
CA ILE A 372 0.97 -8.27 -22.71
C ILE A 372 1.63 -7.27 -21.75
N ALA A 373 1.69 -7.59 -20.44
CA ALA A 373 2.33 -6.72 -19.46
C ALA A 373 3.81 -6.48 -19.77
N LYS A 374 4.54 -7.50 -20.25
CA LYS A 374 5.94 -7.35 -20.69
C LYS A 374 6.06 -6.45 -21.92
N MET A 375 5.16 -6.58 -22.89
CA MET A 375 5.13 -5.72 -24.08
C MET A 375 4.89 -4.25 -23.71
N LEU A 376 3.89 -3.98 -22.85
CA LEU A 376 3.63 -2.65 -22.34
C LEU A 376 4.81 -2.10 -21.53
N GLN A 377 5.47 -2.95 -20.72
CA GLN A 377 6.64 -2.56 -19.96
C GLN A 377 7.84 -2.21 -20.86
N ASN A 378 8.06 -2.99 -21.92
CA ASN A 378 9.11 -2.75 -22.91
C ASN A 378 8.82 -1.49 -23.73
N LEU A 379 7.55 -1.14 -23.94
CA LEU A 379 7.16 0.11 -24.58
C LEU A 379 7.39 1.33 -23.66
N ALA A 380 7.07 1.21 -22.38
CA ALA A 380 7.25 2.29 -21.39
C ALA A 380 8.73 2.52 -20.99
N ASN A 381 9.59 1.52 -21.19
CA ASN A 381 11.03 1.58 -20.93
C ASN A 381 11.84 1.47 -22.23
N LYS A 382 13.17 1.46 -22.12
CA LYS A 382 14.03 0.99 -23.20
C LYS A 382 14.05 -0.54 -23.20
N PRO A 383 13.65 -1.23 -24.29
CA PRO A 383 13.66 -2.68 -24.34
C PRO A 383 15.08 -3.24 -24.10
N SER A 384 15.16 -4.29 -23.28
CA SER A 384 16.39 -5.10 -23.15
C SER A 384 16.05 -6.56 -23.35
N TYR A 385 16.55 -7.12 -24.46
CA TYR A 385 16.29 -8.51 -24.86
C TYR A 385 17.36 -9.49 -24.38
N ALA A 386 18.30 -9.05 -23.55
CA ALA A 386 19.44 -9.86 -23.10
C ALA A 386 19.02 -11.15 -22.35
N LYS A 387 17.87 -11.13 -21.66
CA LYS A 387 17.36 -12.29 -20.90
C LYS A 387 16.33 -13.13 -21.67
N GLU A 388 15.66 -12.53 -22.65
CA GLU A 388 14.55 -13.16 -23.39
C GLU A 388 14.65 -12.76 -24.87
N ALA A 389 15.66 -13.30 -25.58
CA ALA A 389 15.96 -12.92 -26.96
C ALA A 389 14.75 -13.09 -27.91
N TYR A 390 13.90 -14.10 -27.67
CA TYR A 390 12.69 -14.36 -28.47
C TYR A 390 11.69 -13.18 -28.49
N MET A 391 11.69 -12.32 -27.47
CA MET A 391 10.82 -11.14 -27.40
C MET A 391 11.22 -10.03 -28.38
N SER A 392 12.41 -10.08 -28.97
CA SER A 392 12.84 -9.13 -30.00
C SER A 392 11.95 -9.13 -31.24
N THR A 393 11.26 -10.25 -31.51
CA THR A 393 10.27 -10.37 -32.58
C THR A 393 9.06 -9.44 -32.37
N LEU A 394 8.85 -8.94 -31.14
CA LEU A 394 7.80 -7.99 -30.79
C LEU A 394 8.22 -6.51 -30.95
N ASN A 395 9.44 -6.23 -31.44
CA ASN A 395 9.90 -4.86 -31.73
C ASN A 395 8.95 -4.03 -32.60
N PRO A 396 8.26 -4.58 -33.63
CA PRO A 396 7.30 -3.81 -34.42
C PRO A 396 6.20 -3.17 -33.56
N PHE A 397 5.74 -3.84 -32.50
CA PHE A 397 4.78 -3.27 -31.56
C PHE A 397 5.34 -2.04 -30.84
N VAL A 398 6.61 -2.09 -30.42
CA VAL A 398 7.28 -0.97 -29.71
C VAL A 398 7.46 0.21 -30.66
N GLU A 399 8.01 -0.03 -31.85
CA GLU A 399 8.27 1.02 -32.84
C GLU A 399 7.00 1.75 -33.28
N ASN A 400 5.89 1.01 -33.46
CA ASN A 400 4.62 1.58 -33.89
C ASN A 400 3.92 2.42 -32.80
N ASN A 401 4.27 2.22 -31.53
CA ASN A 401 3.56 2.81 -30.39
C ASN A 401 4.38 3.80 -29.55
N LYS A 402 5.72 3.84 -29.71
CA LYS A 402 6.62 4.70 -28.91
C LYS A 402 6.24 6.18 -28.91
N ALA A 403 5.73 6.70 -30.03
CA ALA A 403 5.30 8.10 -30.11
C ALA A 403 4.03 8.34 -29.30
N ARG A 404 3.02 7.46 -29.45
CA ARG A 404 1.71 7.60 -28.79
C ARG A 404 1.84 7.49 -27.27
N ILE A 405 2.67 6.57 -26.79
CA ILE A 405 2.88 6.41 -25.35
C ILE A 405 3.58 7.63 -24.72
N ASN A 406 4.53 8.26 -25.43
CA ASN A 406 5.19 9.46 -24.93
C ASN A 406 4.22 10.64 -24.88
N VAL A 407 3.32 10.79 -25.85
CA VAL A 407 2.25 11.80 -25.80
C VAL A 407 1.34 11.56 -24.59
N PHE A 408 0.88 10.32 -24.40
CA PHE A 408 0.07 9.96 -23.23
C PHE A 408 0.76 10.26 -21.90
N LEU A 409 2.01 9.83 -21.71
CA LEU A 409 2.77 10.06 -20.48
C LEU A 409 3.03 11.54 -20.20
N ASN A 410 3.20 12.36 -21.25
CA ASN A 410 3.30 13.80 -21.09
C ASN A 410 1.97 14.42 -20.64
N ASN A 411 0.86 14.07 -21.32
CA ASN A 411 -0.48 14.55 -20.98
C ASN A 411 -0.94 14.10 -19.59
N LEU A 412 -0.46 12.94 -19.14
CA LEU A 412 -0.70 12.43 -17.79
C LEU A 412 -0.23 13.41 -16.71
N CYS A 413 0.84 14.15 -16.99
CA CYS A 413 1.45 15.12 -16.07
C CYS A 413 0.81 16.52 -16.12
N GLU A 414 -0.09 16.77 -17.08
CA GLU A 414 -0.73 18.07 -17.24
C GLU A 414 -1.95 18.15 -16.32
N VAL A 415 -1.70 18.57 -15.08
CA VAL A 415 -2.70 18.67 -14.00
C VAL A 415 -2.42 19.90 -13.12
N GLY A 416 -3.48 20.59 -12.71
CA GLY A 416 -3.42 21.77 -11.85
C GLY A 416 -2.84 21.47 -10.46
N ASP A 417 -2.25 22.47 -9.84
CA ASP A 417 -1.75 22.35 -8.47
C ASP A 417 -2.90 22.44 -7.45
N PHE A 418 -2.65 21.93 -6.25
CA PHE A 418 -3.63 21.82 -5.17
C PHE A 418 -4.47 23.08 -4.98
N TYR A 419 -3.82 24.24 -4.98
CA TYR A 419 -4.38 25.56 -4.69
C TYR A 419 -5.37 26.06 -5.76
N GLU A 420 -5.26 25.58 -7.00
CA GLU A 420 -6.20 25.92 -8.07
C GLU A 420 -7.55 25.19 -7.89
N SER A 421 -7.55 24.08 -7.15
CA SER A 421 -8.74 23.26 -6.85
C SER A 421 -9.28 23.44 -5.43
N LEU A 422 -8.50 24.04 -4.54
CA LEU A 422 -8.84 24.24 -3.13
C LEU A 422 -9.61 25.54 -2.95
N GLU A 423 -10.94 25.43 -2.86
CA GLU A 423 -11.75 26.45 -2.22
C GLU A 423 -11.32 26.57 -0.75
N LEU A 424 -10.60 27.65 -0.41
CA LEU A 424 -10.07 27.95 0.93
C LEU A 424 -11.14 27.83 2.04
N ASP A 425 -12.41 28.03 1.69
CA ASP A 425 -13.59 27.87 2.55
C ASP A 425 -13.76 26.43 3.09
N GLN A 426 -13.39 25.38 2.32
CA GLN A 426 -13.40 23.99 2.80
C GLN A 426 -12.27 23.74 3.81
N TYR A 427 -11.11 24.37 3.60
CA TYR A 427 -9.97 24.29 4.51
C TYR A 427 -10.28 24.96 5.87
N MET A 428 -10.97 26.11 5.84
CA MET A 428 -11.38 26.83 7.04
C MET A 428 -12.55 26.18 7.78
N ALA A 429 -13.54 25.62 7.07
CA ALA A 429 -14.70 24.96 7.67
C ALA A 429 -14.36 23.66 8.41
N LEU A 430 -13.32 22.94 7.96
CA LEU A 430 -12.82 21.70 8.58
C LEU A 430 -11.79 21.93 9.69
N SER A 431 -11.26 23.14 9.82
CA SER A 431 -10.26 23.49 10.83
C SER A 431 -10.83 23.59 12.26
N LYS A 432 -12.16 23.67 12.44
CA LYS A 432 -12.69 24.21 13.70
C LYS A 432 -13.25 23.25 14.74
N LYS A 433 -13.73 22.03 14.47
CA LYS A 433 -14.18 21.13 15.57
C LYS A 433 -14.05 19.63 15.25
N ASP A 434 -13.39 18.91 16.17
CA ASP A 434 -13.37 17.45 16.37
C ASP A 434 -12.58 16.63 15.33
N LEU A 435 -11.27 16.90 15.21
CA LEU A 435 -10.36 15.95 14.54
C LEU A 435 -10.25 14.68 15.37
N GLN A 436 -10.42 13.54 14.73
CA GLN A 436 -10.35 12.23 15.37
C GLN A 436 -9.89 11.17 14.37
N ILE A 437 -9.14 10.18 14.86
CA ILE A 437 -8.72 9.02 14.05
C ILE A 437 -9.07 7.71 14.76
N ASN A 438 -9.35 6.67 13.98
CA ASN A 438 -9.58 5.32 14.45
C ASN A 438 -8.31 4.49 14.34
N ILE A 439 -7.54 4.40 15.43
CA ILE A 439 -6.19 3.80 15.44
C ILE A 439 -6.13 2.60 16.38
N THR A 440 -5.45 1.53 15.97
CA THR A 440 -5.22 0.36 16.83
C THR A 440 -4.04 0.58 17.77
N LEU A 441 -4.01 -0.13 18.91
CA LEU A 441 -2.89 -0.07 19.84
C LEU A 441 -1.55 -0.40 19.18
N ASN A 442 -1.50 -1.43 18.32
CA ASN A 442 -0.27 -1.82 17.63
C ASN A 442 0.16 -0.81 16.57
N GLU A 443 -0.76 -0.11 15.89
CA GLU A 443 -0.40 0.99 14.98
C GLU A 443 0.20 2.16 15.76
N MET A 444 -0.41 2.49 16.90
CA MET A 444 0.05 3.54 17.81
C MET A 444 1.44 3.24 18.39
N TYR A 445 1.62 2.03 18.94
CA TYR A 445 2.87 1.59 19.56
C TYR A 445 3.98 1.38 18.54
N ASN A 446 3.68 0.82 17.37
CA ASN A 446 4.65 0.66 16.30
C ASN A 446 5.14 2.02 15.78
N THR A 447 4.22 2.97 15.55
CA THR A 447 4.60 4.32 15.12
C THR A 447 5.46 5.00 16.19
N HIS A 448 5.10 4.87 17.46
CA HIS A 448 5.91 5.38 18.58
C HIS A 448 7.31 4.76 18.59
N SER A 449 7.41 3.42 18.49
CA SER A 449 8.69 2.71 18.46
C SER A 449 9.60 3.18 17.32
N LEU A 450 9.04 3.32 16.12
CA LEU A 450 9.79 3.78 14.94
C LEU A 450 10.25 5.23 15.08
N LEU A 451 9.41 6.10 15.64
CA LEU A 451 9.79 7.48 15.95
C LEU A 451 10.92 7.53 16.98
N GLN A 452 10.82 6.74 18.05
CA GLN A 452 11.82 6.68 19.11
C GLN A 452 13.17 6.15 18.59
N GLN A 453 13.16 5.12 17.74
CA GLN A 453 14.37 4.56 17.10
C GLN A 453 15.13 5.60 16.26
N HIS A 454 14.41 6.53 15.64
CA HIS A 454 14.97 7.51 14.72
C HIS A 454 14.90 8.96 15.23
N ILE A 455 14.62 9.16 16.52
CA ILE A 455 14.30 10.49 17.07
C ILE A 455 15.48 11.47 16.95
N GLU A 456 16.72 10.98 17.05
CA GLU A 456 17.93 11.79 16.91
C GLU A 456 18.06 12.41 15.51
N THR A 457 17.64 11.68 14.47
CA THR A 457 17.64 12.19 13.09
C THR A 457 16.40 13.03 12.79
N LEU A 458 15.25 12.64 13.33
CA LEU A 458 13.96 13.30 13.07
C LEU A 458 13.82 14.63 13.81
N ALA A 459 14.36 14.73 15.02
CA ALA A 459 14.25 15.87 15.90
C ALA A 459 15.53 16.04 16.75
N PRO A 460 16.63 16.53 16.15
CA PRO A 460 17.93 16.64 16.82
C PRO A 460 17.95 17.71 17.92
N SER A 461 17.07 18.70 17.84
CA SER A 461 16.95 19.76 18.85
C SER A 461 15.90 19.39 19.90
N ALA A 462 16.23 19.58 21.17
CA ALA A 462 15.30 19.43 22.29
C ALA A 462 14.10 20.41 22.24
N GLN A 463 14.19 21.47 21.43
CA GLN A 463 13.10 22.44 21.25
C GLN A 463 12.07 21.99 20.21
N HIS A 464 12.36 20.95 19.42
CA HIS A 464 11.40 20.47 18.42
C HIS A 464 10.19 19.83 19.09
N HIS A 465 8.98 20.20 18.66
CA HIS A 465 7.73 19.68 19.20
C HIS A 465 7.68 18.15 19.21
N LEU A 466 8.15 17.50 18.13
CA LEU A 466 8.20 16.04 18.06
C LEU A 466 9.05 15.42 19.18
N ARG A 467 10.20 16.02 19.51
CA ARG A 467 11.09 15.53 20.58
C ARG A 467 10.44 15.66 21.95
N ILE A 468 9.83 16.82 22.21
CA ILE A 468 9.12 17.10 23.46
C ILE A 468 8.01 16.05 23.69
N LEU A 469 7.19 15.76 22.67
CA LEU A 469 6.13 14.75 22.79
C LEU A 469 6.68 13.35 22.99
N ALA A 470 7.73 12.97 22.24
CA ALA A 470 8.35 11.65 22.36
C ALA A 470 8.96 11.43 23.76
N ASP A 471 9.66 12.43 24.30
CA ASP A 471 10.28 12.35 25.63
C ASP A 471 9.21 12.26 26.74
N GLU A 472 8.09 12.97 26.60
CA GLU A 472 6.95 12.89 27.54
C GLU A 472 6.21 11.54 27.50
N LEU A 473 6.13 10.92 26.33
CA LEU A 473 5.53 9.58 26.14
C LEU A 473 6.40 8.48 26.76
N GLY A 474 7.70 8.70 26.87
CA GLY A 474 8.66 7.74 27.41
C GLY A 474 8.91 6.57 26.48
N ALA A 475 9.26 5.40 27.03
CA ALA A 475 9.55 4.22 26.22
C ALA A 475 8.30 3.68 25.51
N ALA A 476 8.43 3.37 24.21
CA ALA A 476 7.38 2.75 23.43
C ALA A 476 6.97 1.38 24.02
N PRO A 477 5.66 1.14 24.25
CA PRO A 477 5.19 -0.18 24.65
C PRO A 477 5.46 -1.23 23.57
N SER A 478 5.67 -2.49 23.97
CA SER A 478 5.70 -3.61 23.04
C SER A 478 4.33 -3.80 22.38
N GLN A 479 4.32 -4.25 21.13
CA GLN A 479 3.09 -4.63 20.45
C GLN A 479 2.38 -5.73 21.24
N VAL A 480 1.06 -5.63 21.30
CA VAL A 480 0.19 -6.58 22.01
C VAL A 480 -0.28 -7.69 21.07
N PRO A 481 -0.60 -8.89 21.59
CA PRO A 481 -1.19 -9.96 20.81
C PRO A 481 -2.46 -9.50 20.07
N ARG A 482 -2.82 -10.17 18.97
CA ARG A 482 -4.02 -9.82 18.16
C ARG A 482 -5.30 -9.69 19.01
N LYS A 483 -5.46 -10.55 20.03
CA LYS A 483 -6.58 -10.55 20.98
C LYS A 483 -6.72 -9.23 21.76
N GLU A 484 -5.61 -8.58 22.03
CA GLU A 484 -5.55 -7.35 22.83
C GLU A 484 -5.41 -6.10 21.95
N ASN A 485 -5.22 -6.24 20.63
CA ASN A 485 -4.98 -5.14 19.70
C ASN A 485 -6.27 -4.39 19.32
N ARG A 486 -6.83 -3.65 20.28
CA ARG A 486 -8.08 -2.90 20.12
C ARG A 486 -7.93 -1.64 19.29
N THR A 487 -9.03 -1.20 18.69
CA THR A 487 -9.17 0.11 18.03
C THR A 487 -9.62 1.16 19.04
N VAL A 488 -8.97 2.32 19.01
CA VAL A 488 -9.25 3.48 19.85
C VAL A 488 -9.68 4.64 18.96
N GLU A 489 -10.78 5.28 19.32
CA GLU A 489 -11.16 6.60 18.79
C GLU A 489 -10.29 7.65 19.48
N LEU A 490 -9.26 8.12 18.77
CA LEU A 490 -8.29 9.06 19.30
C LEU A 490 -8.65 10.48 18.83
N PRO A 491 -9.15 11.35 19.72
CA PRO A 491 -9.33 12.77 19.41
C PRO A 491 -7.96 13.41 19.18
N LEU A 492 -7.83 14.27 18.18
CA LEU A 492 -6.58 14.93 17.82
C LEU A 492 -6.68 16.42 18.14
N PHE A 493 -5.73 16.92 18.90
CA PHE A 493 -5.64 18.32 19.28
C PHE A 493 -4.18 18.70 19.51
N SER A 494 -3.89 19.98 19.31
CA SER A 494 -2.60 20.55 19.66
C SER A 494 -2.63 21.11 21.07
N ARG A 495 -1.61 20.83 21.87
CA ARG A 495 -1.31 21.55 23.11
C ARG A 495 -0.69 22.92 22.85
N TRP A 496 -0.13 23.13 21.67
CA TRP A 496 0.35 24.44 21.24
C TRP A 496 -0.80 25.12 20.50
N GLU A 497 -1.36 26.17 21.10
CA GLU A 497 -2.27 27.08 20.41
C GLU A 497 -1.48 27.81 19.32
N THR A 498 -1.27 27.18 18.17
CA THR A 498 -1.06 27.94 16.94
C THR A 498 -2.43 28.47 16.54
N PRO A 499 -2.62 29.81 16.48
CA PRO A 499 -3.79 30.38 15.85
C PRO A 499 -3.99 29.68 14.50
N ILE A 500 -5.23 29.27 14.18
CA ILE A 500 -5.55 28.59 12.91
C ILE A 500 -5.03 29.37 11.69
N GLN A 501 -4.90 30.70 11.85
CA GLN A 501 -4.27 31.61 10.91
C GLN A 501 -2.80 31.24 10.59
N ASP A 502 -2.00 30.87 11.59
CA ASP A 502 -0.58 30.55 11.43
C ASP A 502 -0.34 29.17 10.81
N VAL A 503 -1.23 28.19 11.01
CA VAL A 503 -1.11 26.88 10.35
C VAL A 503 -1.39 27.04 8.84
N ALA A 504 -2.43 27.80 8.51
CA ALA A 504 -2.75 28.13 7.13
C ALA A 504 -1.61 28.95 6.51
N GLN A 505 -1.07 29.93 7.23
CA GLN A 505 0.03 30.79 6.77
C GLN A 505 1.38 30.05 6.66
N ALA A 506 1.68 29.10 7.53
CA ALA A 506 2.88 28.26 7.48
C ALA A 506 2.83 27.30 6.27
N LEU A 507 1.72 26.58 6.08
CA LEU A 507 1.50 25.74 4.90
C LEU A 507 1.45 26.56 3.61
N MET A 508 1.00 27.82 3.66
CA MET A 508 0.99 28.74 2.51
C MET A 508 2.36 29.34 2.20
N SER A 509 3.21 29.58 3.21
CA SER A 509 4.57 30.11 3.05
C SER A 509 5.53 29.13 2.38
N GLU A 510 5.35 27.82 2.58
CA GLU A 510 6.11 26.78 1.88
C GLU A 510 5.70 26.63 0.39
N ASN A 511 4.59 27.26 -0.03
CA ASN A 511 3.93 27.00 -1.31
C ASN A 511 3.69 28.26 -2.18
N ASN A 512 4.42 29.34 -1.93
CA ASN A 512 4.41 30.60 -2.72
C ASN A 512 3.04 31.32 -2.81
N VAL A 513 2.11 31.11 -1.88
CA VAL A 513 0.87 31.90 -1.82
C VAL A 513 1.17 33.25 -1.16
N THR A 514 0.81 34.35 -1.83
CA THR A 514 1.12 35.71 -1.36
C THR A 514 0.03 36.24 -0.43
N GLN A 515 0.37 37.21 0.42
CA GLN A 515 -0.60 37.88 1.29
C GLN A 515 -1.75 38.54 0.51
N ASN A 516 -1.48 38.93 -0.74
CA ASN A 516 -2.42 39.49 -1.69
C ASN A 516 -3.51 38.47 -2.11
N ASP A 517 -3.12 37.21 -2.31
CA ASP A 517 -4.04 36.12 -2.68
C ASP A 517 -5.01 35.81 -1.54
N ILE A 518 -4.54 35.88 -0.29
CA ILE A 518 -5.34 35.68 0.91
C ILE A 518 -6.43 36.76 1.02
N LEU A 519 -6.03 38.02 0.86
CA LEU A 519 -6.94 39.16 0.91
C LEU A 519 -8.02 39.04 -0.18
N TYR A 520 -7.62 38.64 -1.39
CA TYR A 520 -8.53 38.45 -2.52
C TYR A 520 -9.56 37.34 -2.26
N MET A 521 -9.09 36.18 -1.81
CA MET A 521 -9.94 35.01 -1.51
C MET A 521 -10.92 35.29 -0.36
N GLU A 522 -10.47 35.95 0.70
CA GLU A 522 -11.33 36.30 1.83
C GLU A 522 -12.41 37.32 1.39
N ALA A 523 -12.08 38.28 0.54
CA ALA A 523 -13.06 39.24 0.01
C ALA A 523 -14.12 38.53 -0.85
N LYS A 524 -13.70 37.62 -1.73
CA LYS A 524 -14.60 36.78 -2.54
C LYS A 524 -15.56 35.95 -1.66
N SER A 525 -15.04 35.25 -0.65
CA SER A 525 -15.83 34.43 0.29
C SER A 525 -16.89 35.25 1.01
N ILE A 526 -16.54 36.45 1.49
CA ILE A 526 -17.51 37.35 2.14
C ILE A 526 -18.60 37.80 1.14
N PHE A 527 -18.26 38.16 -0.10
CA PHE A 527 -19.25 38.52 -1.11
C PHE A 527 -20.24 37.41 -1.43
N VAL A 528 -19.74 36.19 -1.61
CA VAL A 528 -20.57 35.00 -1.84
C VAL A 528 -21.53 34.79 -0.66
N HIS A 529 -21.04 34.92 0.57
CA HIS A 529 -21.87 34.80 1.76
C HIS A 529 -22.96 35.88 1.86
N LEU A 530 -22.62 37.14 1.56
CA LEU A 530 -23.56 38.25 1.55
C LEU A 530 -24.66 38.07 0.49
N LEU A 531 -24.29 37.63 -0.72
CA LEU A 531 -25.23 37.40 -1.82
C LEU A 531 -26.18 36.23 -1.55
N ARG A 532 -25.74 35.20 -0.82
CA ARG A 532 -26.60 34.10 -0.37
C ARG A 532 -27.54 34.51 0.75
N SER A 533 -27.06 35.36 1.66
CA SER A 533 -27.85 35.85 2.81
C SER A 533 -28.86 36.93 2.41
N MET A 534 -28.67 37.56 1.26
CA MET A 534 -29.56 38.60 0.71
C MET A 534 -29.98 38.29 -0.74
N PRO A 535 -30.90 37.34 -0.99
CA PRO A 535 -31.33 36.95 -2.33
C PRO A 535 -31.91 38.11 -3.16
N GLN A 536 -32.46 39.13 -2.50
CA GLN A 536 -32.99 40.34 -3.14
C GLN A 536 -31.90 41.30 -3.67
N ALA A 537 -30.63 41.02 -3.41
CA ALA A 537 -29.48 41.74 -3.96
C ALA A 537 -28.90 41.05 -5.21
N GLN A 538 -29.40 39.87 -5.58
CA GLN A 538 -29.07 39.21 -6.84
C GLN A 538 -29.88 39.86 -7.98
N ASP A 539 -29.36 40.93 -8.56
CA ASP A 539 -29.94 41.46 -9.78
C ASP A 539 -29.63 40.50 -10.94
N LYS A 540 -30.64 40.12 -11.73
CA LYS A 540 -30.58 38.98 -12.67
C LYS A 540 -29.64 39.19 -13.89
N ARG A 541 -28.94 40.32 -13.99
CA ARG A 541 -28.13 40.69 -15.18
C ARG A 541 -26.67 41.04 -14.87
N SER A 542 -26.36 41.59 -13.69
CA SER A 542 -24.98 41.85 -13.26
C SER A 542 -24.90 42.05 -11.74
N ILE A 543 -23.89 41.45 -11.09
CA ILE A 543 -23.63 41.61 -9.66
C ILE A 543 -22.93 42.95 -9.43
N ASN A 544 -23.42 43.81 -8.54
CA ASN A 544 -22.74 45.05 -8.16
C ASN A 544 -22.13 44.91 -6.76
N LEU A 545 -20.83 44.62 -6.68
CA LEU A 545 -20.15 44.32 -5.40
C LEU A 545 -20.20 45.50 -4.41
N PRO A 546 -19.95 46.77 -4.81
CA PRO A 546 -20.09 47.90 -3.89
C PRO A 546 -21.50 48.05 -3.31
N ALA A 547 -22.54 47.88 -4.13
CA ALA A 547 -23.93 47.96 -3.68
C ALA A 547 -24.29 46.81 -2.72
N VAL A 548 -23.75 45.60 -2.96
CA VAL A 548 -23.93 44.45 -2.06
C VAL A 548 -23.28 44.73 -0.70
N ALA A 549 -22.05 45.26 -0.67
CA ALA A 549 -21.36 45.61 0.56
C ALA A 549 -22.08 46.72 1.34
N GLU A 550 -22.55 47.76 0.65
CA GLU A 550 -23.29 48.88 1.26
C GLU A 550 -24.64 48.43 1.84
N ARG A 551 -25.35 47.57 1.10
CA ARG A 551 -26.61 46.99 1.55
C ARG A 551 -26.42 46.06 2.74
N ALA A 552 -25.32 45.30 2.77
CA ALA A 552 -24.91 44.51 3.92
C ALA A 552 -24.53 45.39 5.14
N ALA A 553 -23.88 46.53 4.92
CA ALA A 553 -23.49 47.45 5.98
C ALA A 553 -24.69 48.19 6.63
N THR A 554 -25.85 48.18 5.97
CA THR A 554 -27.06 48.91 6.39
C THR A 554 -28.23 48.00 6.80
N THR A 555 -28.04 46.67 6.83
CA THR A 555 -29.05 45.72 7.31
C THR A 555 -29.19 45.78 8.84
N LYS A 556 -30.31 45.25 9.34
CA LYS A 556 -30.57 45.09 10.79
C LYS A 556 -29.76 43.96 11.43
N ASP A 557 -29.13 43.09 10.63
CA ASP A 557 -28.31 41.97 11.11
C ASP A 557 -26.87 42.42 11.37
N ALA A 558 -26.48 42.47 12.64
CA ALA A 558 -25.15 42.87 13.08
C ALA A 558 -23.99 42.00 12.53
N THR A 559 -24.27 40.77 12.10
CA THR A 559 -23.27 39.90 11.47
C THR A 559 -23.02 40.27 10.01
N LEU A 560 -24.08 40.56 9.26
CA LEU A 560 -24.01 41.05 7.89
C LEU A 560 -23.41 42.46 7.82
N VAL A 561 -23.71 43.33 8.79
CA VAL A 561 -23.11 44.67 8.90
C VAL A 561 -21.60 44.59 9.04
N ARG A 562 -21.10 43.77 9.98
CA ARG A 562 -19.65 43.56 10.14
C ARG A 562 -18.98 43.05 8.88
N LYS A 563 -19.62 42.10 8.19
CA LYS A 563 -19.13 41.54 6.92
C LYS A 563 -19.14 42.56 5.78
N GLY A 564 -20.20 43.37 5.68
CA GLY A 564 -20.33 44.43 4.68
C GLY A 564 -19.27 45.52 4.83
N ILE A 565 -19.02 45.96 6.07
CA ILE A 565 -17.95 46.94 6.37
C ILE A 565 -16.58 46.33 6.02
N LYS A 566 -16.31 45.11 6.50
CA LYS A 566 -15.03 44.43 6.27
C LYS A 566 -14.72 44.26 4.78
N VAL A 567 -15.67 43.74 4.00
CA VAL A 567 -15.42 43.48 2.56
C VAL A 567 -15.28 44.77 1.75
N LYS A 568 -15.90 45.87 2.20
CA LYS A 568 -15.73 47.20 1.60
C LYS A 568 -14.31 47.74 1.81
N GLU A 569 -13.73 47.54 2.98
CA GLU A 569 -12.33 47.88 3.26
C GLU A 569 -11.38 47.00 2.43
N MET A 570 -11.65 45.70 2.38
CA MET A 570 -10.83 44.76 1.59
C MET A 570 -10.85 45.06 0.09
N LEU A 571 -12.00 45.42 -0.48
CA LEU A 571 -12.08 45.85 -1.89
C LEU A 571 -11.18 47.06 -2.17
N ARG A 572 -11.15 48.02 -1.25
CA ARG A 572 -10.31 49.21 -1.37
C ARG A 572 -8.83 48.85 -1.29
N GLU A 573 -8.44 47.98 -0.37
CA GLU A 573 -7.06 47.51 -0.23
C GLU A 573 -6.61 46.73 -1.49
N LEU A 574 -7.47 45.87 -2.06
CA LEU A 574 -7.21 45.17 -3.31
C LEU A 574 -7.09 46.10 -4.52
N GLU A 575 -7.82 47.23 -4.54
CA GLU A 575 -7.71 48.29 -5.55
C GLU A 575 -6.36 49.03 -5.42
N GLU A 576 -5.96 49.38 -4.20
CA GLU A 576 -4.65 50.01 -3.91
C GLU A 576 -3.48 49.11 -4.33
N LEU A 577 -3.62 47.78 -4.18
CA LEU A 577 -2.68 46.77 -4.62
C LEU A 577 -2.74 46.44 -6.13
N ARG A 578 -3.67 47.05 -6.88
CA ARG A 578 -3.93 46.82 -8.31
C ARG A 578 -4.28 45.37 -8.70
N ILE A 579 -4.89 44.63 -7.77
CA ILE A 579 -5.36 43.26 -8.01
C ILE A 579 -6.76 43.28 -8.64
N VAL A 580 -7.58 44.28 -8.28
CA VAL A 580 -8.89 44.55 -8.86
C VAL A 580 -8.95 46.00 -9.34
N ASP A 581 -9.76 46.26 -10.36
CA ASP A 581 -9.93 47.60 -10.91
C ASP A 581 -11.37 48.08 -10.71
N LYS A 582 -11.55 49.30 -10.21
CA LYS A 582 -12.88 49.90 -10.09
C LYS A 582 -13.42 50.36 -11.45
N ASN A 583 -12.54 50.67 -12.41
CA ASN A 583 -12.92 51.16 -13.73
C ASN A 583 -13.55 50.06 -14.60
N ASP A 584 -13.25 48.79 -14.34
CA ASP A 584 -13.92 47.63 -14.96
C ASP A 584 -15.11 47.10 -14.14
N ASP A 585 -15.51 47.85 -13.11
CA ASP A 585 -16.53 47.49 -12.13
C ASP A 585 -16.20 46.17 -11.42
N TYR A 586 -14.92 45.98 -11.07
CA TYR A 586 -14.38 44.80 -10.39
C TYR A 586 -14.65 43.50 -11.16
N LYS A 587 -14.51 43.53 -12.49
CA LYS A 587 -14.92 42.44 -13.41
C LYS A 587 -14.41 41.07 -12.97
N LEU A 588 -13.12 40.95 -12.67
CA LEU A 588 -12.50 39.69 -12.24
C LEU A 588 -13.20 39.10 -11.00
N MET A 589 -13.35 39.91 -9.94
CA MET A 589 -13.98 39.46 -8.70
C MET A 589 -15.47 39.16 -8.90
N ARG A 590 -16.17 39.91 -9.76
CA ARG A 590 -17.57 39.64 -10.08
C ARG A 590 -17.75 38.31 -10.81
N GLU A 591 -16.93 38.04 -11.81
CA GLU A 591 -16.96 36.79 -12.59
C GLU A 591 -16.68 35.59 -11.68
N GLU A 592 -15.69 35.70 -10.79
CA GLU A 592 -15.40 34.65 -9.80
C GLU A 592 -16.52 34.46 -8.77
N VAL A 593 -17.07 35.53 -8.20
CA VAL A 593 -18.20 35.45 -7.26
C VAL A 593 -19.44 34.86 -7.93
N ALA A 594 -19.71 35.21 -9.19
CA ALA A 594 -20.81 34.66 -9.97
C ALA A 594 -20.59 33.17 -10.26
N ALA A 595 -19.38 32.78 -10.69
CA ALA A 595 -19.02 31.39 -10.90
C ALA A 595 -19.17 30.56 -9.62
N GLU A 596 -18.75 31.10 -8.48
CA GLU A 596 -18.88 30.47 -7.17
C GLU A 596 -20.36 30.29 -6.75
N LEU A 597 -21.22 31.28 -7.01
CA LEU A 597 -22.67 31.15 -6.75
C LEU A 597 -23.33 30.07 -7.61
N VAL A 598 -22.94 29.96 -8.89
CA VAL A 598 -23.39 28.87 -9.77
C VAL A 598 -22.86 27.53 -9.28
N HIS A 599 -21.59 27.46 -8.88
CA HIS A 599 -20.98 26.27 -8.29
C HIS A 599 -21.76 25.80 -7.06
N LEU A 600 -22.05 26.72 -6.13
CA LEU A 600 -22.79 26.45 -4.89
C LEU A 600 -24.25 26.04 -5.15
N GLY A 601 -24.90 26.60 -6.18
CA GLY A 601 -26.22 26.15 -6.63
C GLY A 601 -26.22 24.70 -7.12
N ASN A 602 -25.14 24.27 -7.76
CA ASN A 602 -24.97 22.89 -8.23
C ASN A 602 -24.38 21.95 -7.17
N MET A 603 -24.03 22.45 -5.99
CA MET A 603 -23.34 21.68 -4.95
C MET A 603 -24.17 20.48 -4.47
N ARG A 604 -25.50 20.63 -4.37
CA ARG A 604 -26.38 19.51 -4.00
C ARG A 604 -26.31 18.38 -5.03
N GLU A 605 -26.36 18.71 -6.32
CA GLU A 605 -26.29 17.72 -7.39
C GLU A 605 -24.93 17.03 -7.40
N LYS A 606 -23.85 17.80 -7.21
CA LYS A 606 -22.48 17.25 -7.04
C LYS A 606 -22.40 16.29 -5.86
N VAL A 607 -22.89 16.67 -4.67
CA VAL A 607 -22.90 15.81 -3.48
C VAL A 607 -23.70 14.53 -3.73
N LEU A 608 -24.82 14.60 -4.45
CA LEU A 608 -25.63 13.42 -4.80
C LEU A 608 -24.96 12.53 -5.86
N MET A 609 -24.28 13.11 -6.85
CA MET A 609 -23.48 12.36 -7.82
C MET A 609 -22.29 11.67 -7.13
N GLU A 610 -21.58 12.38 -6.27
CA GLU A 610 -20.47 11.85 -5.48
C GLU A 610 -20.94 10.71 -4.57
N THR A 611 -22.07 10.89 -3.86
CA THR A 611 -22.66 9.85 -3.01
C THR A 611 -22.97 8.58 -3.81
N ARG A 612 -23.57 8.70 -5.00
CA ARG A 612 -23.86 7.55 -5.88
C ARG A 612 -22.58 6.84 -6.34
N SER A 613 -21.56 7.62 -6.71
CA SER A 613 -20.25 7.07 -7.09
C SER A 613 -19.61 6.32 -5.92
N LEU A 614 -19.58 6.91 -4.73
CA LEU A 614 -19.01 6.30 -3.53
C LEU A 614 -19.79 5.07 -3.04
N ASP A 615 -21.10 5.01 -3.25
CA ASP A 615 -21.91 3.81 -2.92
C ASP A 615 -21.44 2.61 -3.77
N ALA A 616 -21.13 2.82 -5.06
CA ALA A 616 -20.58 1.79 -5.94
C ALA A 616 -19.16 1.36 -5.52
N VAL A 617 -18.33 2.31 -5.07
CA VAL A 617 -17.00 2.01 -4.54
C VAL A 617 -17.09 1.23 -3.23
N TYR A 618 -17.95 1.65 -2.31
CA TYR A 618 -18.18 0.94 -1.05
C TYR A 618 -18.63 -0.50 -1.27
N LYS A 619 -19.55 -0.73 -2.22
CA LYS A 619 -19.95 -2.09 -2.63
C LYS A 619 -18.75 -2.92 -3.10
N THR A 620 -17.93 -2.38 -3.99
CA THR A 620 -16.74 -3.08 -4.50
C THR A 620 -15.75 -3.43 -3.37
N ILE A 621 -15.59 -2.53 -2.40
CA ILE A 621 -14.72 -2.76 -1.24
C ILE A 621 -15.31 -3.85 -0.33
N CYS A 622 -16.63 -3.89 -0.13
CA CYS A 622 -17.29 -4.98 0.59
C CYS A 622 -17.13 -6.33 -0.16
N ASP A 623 -17.26 -6.34 -1.48
CA ASP A 623 -17.06 -7.55 -2.29
C ASP A 623 -15.62 -8.07 -2.16
N HIS A 624 -14.63 -7.17 -2.14
CA HIS A 624 -13.23 -7.52 -1.86
C HIS A 624 -13.04 -8.10 -0.46
N ASN A 625 -13.72 -7.57 0.55
CA ASN A 625 -13.69 -8.14 1.90
C ASN A 625 -14.18 -9.59 1.90
N ASN A 626 -15.31 -9.84 1.24
CA ASN A 626 -15.91 -11.17 1.14
C ASN A 626 -14.98 -12.14 0.40
N TYR A 627 -14.32 -11.68 -0.66
CA TYR A 627 -13.32 -12.48 -1.37
C TYR A 627 -12.13 -12.85 -0.46
N LEU A 628 -11.55 -11.89 0.26
CA LEU A 628 -10.44 -12.15 1.18
C LEU A 628 -10.85 -13.12 2.30
N ARG A 629 -12.06 -12.96 2.85
CA ARG A 629 -12.63 -13.90 3.83
C ARG A 629 -12.79 -15.31 3.25
N SER A 630 -13.26 -15.43 2.01
CA SER A 630 -13.37 -16.71 1.30
C SER A 630 -12.00 -17.36 1.09
N GLN A 631 -10.97 -16.59 0.74
CA GLN A 631 -9.58 -17.09 0.65
C GLN A 631 -9.08 -17.60 2.01
N LEU A 632 -9.31 -16.85 3.10
CA LEU A 632 -8.98 -17.30 4.45
C LEU A 632 -9.66 -18.62 4.80
N GLU A 633 -10.95 -18.76 4.49
CA GLU A 633 -11.69 -19.98 4.75
C GLU A 633 -11.16 -21.18 3.93
N GLN A 634 -10.77 -20.94 2.67
CA GLN A 634 -10.10 -21.95 1.85
C GLN A 634 -8.77 -22.38 2.47
N TYR A 635 -7.98 -21.46 3.03
CA TYR A 635 -6.75 -21.81 3.76
C TYR A 635 -7.03 -22.59 5.04
N LYS A 636 -8.06 -22.22 5.83
CA LYS A 636 -8.47 -22.99 7.02
C LYS A 636 -8.80 -24.43 6.65
N ALA A 637 -9.65 -24.61 5.63
CA ALA A 637 -10.04 -25.93 5.14
C ALA A 637 -8.83 -26.73 4.62
N TYR A 638 -7.92 -26.08 3.89
CA TYR A 638 -6.69 -26.71 3.43
C TYR A 638 -5.81 -27.21 4.59
N LEU A 639 -5.55 -26.36 5.59
CA LEU A 639 -4.76 -26.72 6.76
C LEU A 639 -5.40 -27.83 7.58
N GLN A 640 -6.73 -27.81 7.73
CA GLN A 640 -7.47 -28.89 8.40
C GLN A 640 -7.32 -30.23 7.65
N ASN A 641 -7.40 -30.22 6.31
CA ASN A 641 -7.21 -31.40 5.48
C ASN A 641 -5.77 -31.94 5.57
N VAL A 642 -4.76 -31.06 5.58
CA VAL A 642 -3.35 -31.44 5.78
C VAL A 642 -3.15 -32.04 7.18
N ARG A 643 -3.81 -31.50 8.21
CA ARG A 643 -3.80 -32.02 9.59
C ARG A 643 -4.38 -33.44 9.68
N LEU A 644 -5.54 -33.66 9.05
CA LEU A 644 -6.19 -34.97 8.99
C LEU A 644 -5.35 -36.01 8.23
N THR A 645 -4.69 -35.60 7.15
CA THR A 645 -3.81 -36.48 6.37
C THR A 645 -2.55 -36.85 7.15
N SER A 646 -1.98 -35.89 7.91
CA SER A 646 -0.80 -36.13 8.76
C SER A 646 -1.10 -37.02 9.98
N GLN A 647 -2.35 -37.07 10.45
CA GLN A 647 -2.79 -37.99 11.51
C GLN A 647 -3.07 -39.40 11.00
N LYS A 648 -3.55 -39.57 9.77
CA LYS A 648 -3.84 -40.90 9.19
C LYS A 648 -2.60 -41.77 8.93
N ASP A 649 -1.43 -41.16 8.75
CA ASP A 649 -0.15 -41.90 8.63
C ASP A 649 0.42 -42.36 9.99
N ARG A 650 -0.26 -42.06 11.12
CA ARG A 650 0.09 -42.55 12.47
C ARG A 650 -1.00 -43.48 13.04
N GLY A 651 -1.33 -44.57 12.36
CA GLY A 651 -2.06 -45.68 12.99
C GLY A 651 -3.03 -46.44 12.08
N THR A 652 -2.70 -47.71 11.87
CA THR A 652 -3.43 -48.79 11.19
C THR A 652 -4.92 -48.94 11.46
N THR A 653 -5.64 -49.34 10.40
CA THR A 653 -6.77 -50.29 10.35
C THR A 653 -7.47 -50.64 11.67
N GLY A 654 -8.72 -50.20 11.82
CA GLY A 654 -9.63 -50.72 12.85
C GLY A 654 -10.91 -49.92 12.94
N VAL A 655 -12.00 -50.45 12.37
CA VAL A 655 -13.37 -49.98 12.61
C VAL A 655 -13.70 -50.22 14.09
N GLY A 656 -14.06 -49.17 14.83
CA GLY A 656 -14.39 -49.28 16.25
C GLY A 656 -15.22 -48.09 16.74
N VAL A 657 -16.43 -48.40 17.20
CA VAL A 657 -17.50 -47.50 17.66
C VAL A 657 -17.05 -46.59 18.81
N VAL A 658 -17.48 -45.32 18.75
CA VAL A 658 -17.29 -44.33 19.80
C VAL A 658 -18.28 -44.60 20.95
N THR A 659 -17.78 -44.92 22.14
CA THR A 659 -18.55 -44.82 23.39
C THR A 659 -18.07 -43.63 24.21
N PHE A 660 -19.03 -42.80 24.63
CA PHE A 660 -18.86 -41.58 25.41
C PHE A 660 -18.43 -41.86 26.86
N GLY A 661 -17.46 -41.06 27.35
CA GLY A 661 -17.21 -40.84 28.78
C GLY A 661 -15.84 -41.26 29.30
N GLY A 662 -14.96 -40.29 29.63
CA GLY A 662 -13.80 -40.54 30.51
C GLY A 662 -12.58 -39.64 30.34
N LYS A 663 -12.43 -38.71 31.30
CA LYS A 663 -11.21 -38.04 31.84
C LYS A 663 -10.12 -37.53 30.88
N GLU A 664 -9.85 -36.22 31.00
CA GLU A 664 -8.68 -35.51 30.47
C GLU A 664 -7.37 -36.28 30.71
N ARG A 665 -6.63 -36.57 29.62
CA ARG A 665 -5.25 -37.03 29.67
C ARG A 665 -4.31 -35.83 29.65
N LYS A 666 -3.39 -35.78 30.62
CA LYS A 666 -2.27 -34.83 30.69
C LYS A 666 -1.43 -34.83 29.39
N PRO A 667 -0.86 -33.69 28.98
CA PRO A 667 -0.05 -33.60 27.77
C PRO A 667 1.24 -34.41 27.90
N ALA A 668 1.55 -35.21 26.87
CA ALA A 668 2.78 -35.99 26.80
C ALA A 668 3.99 -35.06 26.59
N LYS A 669 5.09 -35.28 27.33
CA LYS A 669 6.36 -34.58 27.12
C LYS A 669 6.90 -34.88 25.72
N ALA A 670 7.27 -33.84 24.97
CA ALA A 670 7.96 -33.97 23.68
C ALA A 670 9.28 -34.73 23.85
N ALA A 671 9.51 -35.76 23.04
CA ALA A 671 10.73 -36.54 23.04
C ALA A 671 11.80 -35.84 22.18
N VAL A 672 12.93 -35.50 22.78
CA VAL A 672 14.13 -34.98 22.09
C VAL A 672 14.68 -36.07 21.17
N LEU A 673 14.87 -35.76 19.88
CA LEU A 673 15.46 -36.68 18.90
C LEU A 673 16.98 -36.44 18.81
N GLY A 674 17.78 -37.51 18.83
CA GLY A 674 19.25 -37.43 18.86
C GLY A 674 19.82 -37.50 20.29
N PRO A 675 21.10 -37.13 20.50
CA PRO A 675 22.04 -36.54 19.55
C PRO A 675 22.67 -37.57 18.59
N TYR A 676 22.72 -37.24 17.30
CA TYR A 676 23.48 -37.98 16.30
C TYR A 676 24.89 -37.39 16.18
N ARG A 677 25.89 -38.26 16.20
CA ARG A 677 27.30 -37.87 16.27
C ARG A 677 27.97 -38.00 14.90
N PHE A 678 28.66 -36.95 14.46
CA PHE A 678 29.41 -36.88 13.21
C PHE A 678 30.86 -36.47 13.47
N THR A 679 31.84 -37.12 12.85
CA THR A 679 33.23 -36.66 12.93
C THR A 679 33.46 -35.49 11.98
N HIS A 680 34.40 -34.61 12.31
CA HIS A 680 34.76 -33.49 11.42
C HIS A 680 35.13 -33.98 10.00
N ALA A 681 35.99 -35.00 9.91
CA ALA A 681 36.39 -35.62 8.64
C ALA A 681 35.21 -36.21 7.83
N GLN A 682 34.16 -36.70 8.50
CA GLN A 682 32.97 -37.21 7.81
C GLN A 682 32.20 -36.08 7.11
N LEU A 683 31.96 -34.97 7.83
CA LEU A 683 31.24 -33.83 7.28
C LEU A 683 32.04 -33.10 6.18
N GLU A 684 33.37 -33.11 6.27
CA GLU A 684 34.26 -32.61 5.21
C GLU A 684 34.21 -33.51 3.96
N LYS A 685 34.25 -34.83 4.13
CA LYS A 685 34.12 -35.79 3.01
C LYS A 685 32.77 -35.70 2.31
N GLU A 686 31.69 -35.47 3.05
CA GLU A 686 30.35 -35.23 2.50
C GLU A 686 30.21 -33.79 1.94
N SER A 687 31.28 -32.99 2.02
CA SER A 687 31.34 -31.59 1.60
C SER A 687 30.25 -30.71 2.23
N ILE A 688 29.85 -31.07 3.45
CA ILE A 688 28.95 -30.30 4.31
C ILE A 688 29.76 -29.17 4.96
N ILE A 689 31.00 -29.41 5.37
CA ILE A 689 31.97 -28.37 5.72
C ILE A 689 32.61 -27.86 4.43
N VAL A 690 32.52 -26.55 4.20
CA VAL A 690 33.12 -25.85 3.04
C VAL A 690 34.48 -25.27 3.39
N GLU A 691 34.58 -24.65 4.57
CA GLU A 691 35.81 -24.07 5.09
C GLU A 691 35.93 -24.35 6.60
N SER A 692 37.15 -24.53 7.11
CA SER A 692 37.38 -24.81 8.53
C SER A 692 38.62 -24.10 9.04
N ASN A 693 38.42 -23.27 10.06
CA ASN A 693 39.48 -22.54 10.78
C ASN A 693 40.05 -23.35 11.95
N VAL A 694 39.63 -24.62 12.11
CA VAL A 694 40.16 -25.53 13.12
C VAL A 694 41.62 -25.88 12.76
N PRO A 695 42.63 -25.80 13.62
CA PRO A 695 44.01 -26.15 13.25
C PRO A 695 44.17 -27.61 12.74
N GLU A 696 44.99 -27.83 11.70
CA GLU A 696 45.13 -29.11 10.99
C GLU A 696 45.67 -30.26 11.89
N ASN A 697 46.54 -29.91 12.84
CA ASN A 697 47.02 -30.77 13.92
C ASN A 697 45.92 -31.25 14.90
N ARG A 698 44.71 -30.68 14.82
CA ARG A 698 43.52 -31.10 15.58
C ARG A 698 42.46 -31.80 14.72
N ARG A 699 42.63 -31.83 13.39
CA ARG A 699 41.70 -32.44 12.42
C ARG A 699 42.07 -33.88 12.04
N VAL A 700 43.38 -34.21 11.93
CA VAL A 700 43.86 -35.51 11.41
C VAL A 700 45.07 -36.06 12.22
N HIS A 701 45.28 -37.37 12.16
CA HIS A 701 46.43 -38.11 12.72
C HIS A 701 47.76 -37.58 12.13
N ALA A 702 48.61 -36.95 12.95
CA ALA A 702 49.94 -36.53 12.51
C ALA A 702 50.92 -37.72 12.45
N PHE A 703 51.58 -37.92 11.30
CA PHE A 703 52.83 -38.68 11.18
C PHE A 703 53.98 -37.69 11.36
N ASP A 704 54.66 -37.70 12.50
CA ASP A 704 55.88 -36.90 12.73
C ASP A 704 57.10 -37.84 12.73
N TYR A 705 57.97 -37.72 11.72
CA TYR A 705 59.26 -38.42 11.67
C TYR A 705 60.30 -37.55 12.35
N ARG A 706 60.74 -37.91 13.56
CA ARG A 706 62.00 -37.41 14.13
C ARG A 706 63.00 -38.54 14.28
N PHE A 707 64.13 -38.36 13.61
CA PHE A 707 65.31 -39.21 13.68
C PHE A 707 66.03 -38.95 15.00
N CYS A 708 66.00 -39.90 15.94
CA CYS A 708 66.93 -39.92 17.07
C CYS A 708 67.31 -41.36 17.39
N SER A 709 68.61 -41.61 17.54
CA SER A 709 69.21 -42.93 17.60
C SER A 709 68.70 -43.76 18.78
N ARG A 710 68.31 -45.01 18.47
CA ARG A 710 67.99 -46.11 19.40
C ARG A 710 66.73 -45.90 20.25
N LEU A 711 65.61 -46.32 19.64
CA LEU A 711 64.34 -46.89 20.17
C LEU A 711 63.12 -46.15 19.57
N THR A 712 62.54 -46.71 18.50
CA THR A 712 61.31 -46.18 17.89
C THR A 712 60.12 -46.53 18.78
N VAL A 713 59.76 -45.63 19.70
CA VAL A 713 58.49 -45.70 20.43
C VAL A 713 57.49 -44.82 19.69
N VAL A 714 56.57 -45.43 18.94
CA VAL A 714 55.43 -44.74 18.32
C VAL A 714 54.40 -44.43 19.41
N THR A 715 54.41 -43.21 19.95
CA THR A 715 53.32 -42.71 20.80
C THR A 715 52.21 -42.11 19.94
N PHE A 716 51.09 -42.84 19.82
CA PHE A 716 49.85 -42.35 19.21
C PHE A 716 49.19 -41.29 20.11
N SER A 717 49.17 -40.02 19.69
CA SER A 717 48.32 -38.98 20.28
C SER A 717 47.12 -38.73 19.36
N ARG A 718 45.88 -38.94 19.85
CA ARG A 718 44.63 -38.82 19.06
C ARG A 718 43.93 -37.48 19.33
N PRO A 719 43.75 -36.58 18.33
CA PRO A 719 42.75 -35.52 18.41
C PRO A 719 41.41 -36.01 17.81
N ASN A 720 40.29 -35.88 18.52
CA ASN A 720 38.97 -36.29 18.02
C ASN A 720 37.91 -35.20 18.28
N ILE A 721 37.73 -34.31 17.30
CA ILE A 721 36.62 -33.33 17.25
C ILE A 721 35.40 -33.99 16.60
N TYR A 722 34.21 -33.75 17.15
CA TYR A 722 32.96 -34.27 16.61
C TYR A 722 31.79 -33.30 16.82
N PHE A 723 30.80 -33.37 15.94
CA PHE A 723 29.55 -32.64 16.02
C PHE A 723 28.45 -33.55 16.56
N ASN A 724 27.68 -33.05 17.51
CA ASN A 724 26.42 -33.63 17.94
C ASN A 724 25.29 -32.80 17.35
N ILE A 725 24.37 -33.45 16.64
CA ILE A 725 23.17 -32.80 16.12
C ILE A 725 21.96 -33.42 16.82
N SER A 726 21.18 -32.60 17.49
CA SER A 726 19.94 -33.02 18.17
C SER A 726 18.78 -32.13 17.76
N SER A 727 17.55 -32.62 17.92
CA SER A 727 16.33 -31.89 17.66
C SER A 727 15.48 -31.94 18.92
N PRO A 728 15.52 -30.89 19.77
CA PRO A 728 14.75 -30.84 21.00
C PRO A 728 13.25 -30.70 20.72
N THR A 729 12.89 -29.96 19.67
CA THR A 729 11.54 -29.93 19.10
C THR A 729 11.62 -30.13 17.58
N PRO A 730 10.63 -30.78 16.94
CA PRO A 730 10.62 -30.92 15.49
C PRO A 730 10.78 -29.55 14.80
N GLY A 731 11.65 -29.45 13.79
CA GLY A 731 11.93 -28.20 13.08
C GLY A 731 13.00 -27.30 13.72
N THR A 732 13.41 -27.58 14.97
CA THR A 732 14.58 -26.96 15.60
C THR A 732 15.71 -27.98 15.74
N PHE A 733 16.94 -27.53 15.51
CA PHE A 733 18.14 -28.35 15.57
C PHE A 733 19.21 -27.63 16.36
N ILE A 734 19.88 -28.37 17.22
CA ILE A 734 21.06 -27.90 17.95
C ILE A 734 22.27 -28.60 17.33
N ILE A 735 23.19 -27.82 16.76
CA ILE A 735 24.50 -28.32 16.32
C ILE A 735 25.53 -27.93 17.37
N ALA A 736 26.05 -28.93 18.07
CA ALA A 736 27.05 -28.77 19.13
C ALA A 736 28.40 -29.38 18.72
N LEU A 737 29.47 -28.59 18.76
CA LEU A 737 30.84 -29.03 18.49
C LEU A 737 31.54 -29.44 19.79
N HIS A 738 32.04 -30.67 19.86
CA HIS A 738 32.71 -31.24 21.04
C HIS A 738 34.16 -31.67 20.76
N TYR A 739 34.96 -31.62 21.82
CA TYR A 739 36.31 -32.21 21.86
C TYR A 739 36.30 -33.46 22.76
N LYS A 740 36.87 -34.56 22.27
CA LYS A 740 36.95 -35.79 23.06
C LYS A 740 37.72 -35.55 24.37
N GLY A 741 37.04 -35.69 25.51
CA GLY A 741 37.59 -35.43 26.85
C GLY A 741 37.07 -34.16 27.53
N ARG A 742 36.19 -33.37 26.89
CA ARG A 742 35.39 -32.32 27.53
C ARG A 742 33.91 -32.65 27.47
N ASP A 743 33.23 -32.50 28.60
CA ASP A 743 31.78 -32.75 28.69
C ASP A 743 30.93 -31.61 28.11
N LYS A 744 31.46 -30.37 28.09
CA LYS A 744 30.77 -29.20 27.51
C LYS A 744 31.12 -29.01 26.03
N ALA A 745 30.12 -28.62 25.23
CA ALA A 745 30.33 -28.20 23.85
C ALA A 745 31.21 -26.94 23.81
N ILE A 746 32.08 -26.85 22.80
CA ILE A 746 32.91 -25.66 22.54
C ILE A 746 32.08 -24.58 21.85
N LEU A 747 31.17 -25.02 20.99
CA LEU A 747 30.24 -24.18 20.27
C LEU A 747 28.91 -24.92 20.22
N GLU A 748 27.82 -24.21 20.47
CA GLU A 748 26.47 -24.69 20.34
C GLU A 748 25.70 -23.64 19.55
N MET A 749 25.00 -24.06 18.51
CA MET A 749 24.21 -23.18 17.68
C MET A 749 22.82 -23.76 17.49
N ASP A 750 21.83 -22.95 17.84
CA ASP A 750 20.43 -23.21 17.55
C ASP A 750 20.14 -22.85 16.11
N LEU A 751 19.57 -23.81 15.39
CA LEU A 751 19.20 -23.69 13.99
C LEU A 751 17.72 -23.99 13.85
N LYS A 752 16.98 -23.05 13.28
CA LYS A 752 15.64 -23.32 12.79
C LYS A 752 15.71 -23.77 11.33
N ILE A 753 14.86 -24.73 10.97
CA ILE A 753 14.77 -25.18 9.58
C ILE A 753 14.41 -24.02 8.64
N ASP A 754 13.60 -23.08 9.13
CA ASP A 754 13.21 -21.84 8.44
C ASP A 754 14.41 -20.97 8.05
N ASP A 755 15.36 -20.72 8.96
CA ASP A 755 16.53 -19.88 8.69
C ASP A 755 17.41 -20.49 7.58
N LEU A 756 17.48 -21.83 7.53
CA LEU A 756 18.22 -22.55 6.50
C LEU A 756 17.50 -22.50 5.14
N LEU A 757 16.18 -22.62 5.13
CA LEU A 757 15.35 -22.54 3.91
C LEU A 757 15.30 -21.11 3.35
N GLU A 758 15.22 -20.10 4.21
CA GLU A 758 15.29 -18.69 3.81
C GLU A 758 16.65 -18.37 3.22
N LYS A 759 17.75 -18.79 3.86
CA LYS A 759 19.10 -18.68 3.29
C LYS A 759 19.21 -19.39 1.94
N GLN A 760 18.58 -20.55 1.77
CA GLN A 760 18.55 -21.25 0.48
C GLN A 760 17.79 -20.45 -0.59
N LYS A 761 16.64 -19.86 -0.25
CA LYS A 761 15.82 -19.01 -1.14
C LYS A 761 16.53 -17.72 -1.55
N ASP A 762 17.28 -17.12 -0.64
CA ASP A 762 18.07 -15.90 -0.85
C ASP A 762 19.40 -16.15 -1.60
N ASN A 763 19.66 -17.37 -2.08
CA ASN A 763 20.95 -17.81 -2.65
C ASN A 763 22.16 -17.63 -1.70
N LYS A 764 21.92 -17.60 -0.38
CA LYS A 764 22.97 -17.61 0.64
C LYS A 764 23.32 -19.07 0.98
N HIS A 765 24.30 -19.63 0.26
CA HIS A 765 24.62 -21.06 0.35
C HIS A 765 25.52 -21.45 1.53
N LEU A 766 25.99 -20.50 2.32
CA LEU A 766 26.93 -20.72 3.43
C LEU A 766 26.31 -20.32 4.78
N LEU A 767 26.49 -21.18 5.76
CA LEU A 767 26.17 -20.96 7.16
C LEU A 767 27.49 -20.89 7.92
N ASP A 768 27.83 -19.71 8.42
CA ASP A 768 29.06 -19.48 9.14
C ASP A 768 28.87 -19.86 10.63
N LEU A 769 29.55 -20.92 11.06
CA LEU A 769 29.82 -21.15 12.48
C LEU A 769 31.22 -20.62 12.73
N GLU A 770 31.44 -19.92 13.85
CA GLU A 770 32.70 -19.25 14.23
C GLU A 770 34.01 -20.01 13.88
N TYR A 771 33.99 -21.35 13.85
CA TYR A 771 35.13 -22.21 13.50
C TYR A 771 35.00 -23.01 12.18
N VAL A 772 33.80 -23.11 11.58
CA VAL A 772 33.52 -23.86 10.35
C VAL A 772 32.42 -23.21 9.51
N GLN A 773 32.59 -23.14 8.20
CA GLN A 773 31.51 -22.76 7.29
C GLN A 773 30.82 -24.00 6.74
N LEU A 774 29.50 -24.07 6.89
CA LEU A 774 28.69 -25.19 6.41
C LEU A 774 27.90 -24.83 5.15
N ASN A 775 27.73 -25.81 4.26
CA ASN A 775 26.92 -25.70 3.06
C ASN A 775 25.43 -25.88 3.40
N VAL A 776 24.64 -24.81 3.30
CA VAL A 776 23.21 -24.79 3.69
C VAL A 776 22.39 -25.88 3.00
N PRO A 777 22.41 -26.06 1.66
CA PRO A 777 21.70 -27.15 0.99
C PRO A 777 22.06 -28.55 1.49
N LYS A 778 23.33 -28.80 1.79
CA LYS A 778 23.79 -30.13 2.25
C LYS A 778 23.49 -30.37 3.72
N VAL A 779 23.52 -29.33 4.56
CA VAL A 779 23.03 -29.40 5.94
C VAL A 779 21.54 -29.74 5.95
N LEU A 780 20.73 -29.07 5.14
CA LEU A 780 19.30 -29.39 4.99
C LEU A 780 19.08 -30.84 4.54
N ALA A 781 19.86 -31.33 3.57
CA ALA A 781 19.79 -32.73 3.15
C ALA A 781 20.17 -33.72 4.26
N LEU A 782 21.20 -33.40 5.06
CA LEU A 782 21.61 -34.20 6.22
C LEU A 782 20.51 -34.25 7.29
N LEU A 783 19.95 -33.10 7.66
CA LEU A 783 18.89 -32.99 8.66
C LEU A 783 17.64 -33.75 8.21
N ASN A 784 17.23 -33.60 6.95
CA ASN A 784 16.10 -34.33 6.40
C ASN A 784 16.34 -35.85 6.39
N LYS A 785 17.55 -36.29 6.04
CA LYS A 785 17.90 -37.72 6.07
C LYS A 785 17.83 -38.32 7.48
N MET A 786 18.22 -37.55 8.50
CA MET A 786 18.37 -38.05 9.87
C MET A 786 17.10 -37.93 10.71
N PHE A 787 16.28 -36.91 10.48
CA PHE A 787 15.16 -36.57 11.36
C PHE A 787 13.77 -36.69 10.69
N THR A 788 13.68 -36.86 9.36
CA THR A 788 12.38 -36.98 8.65
C THR A 788 11.88 -38.44 8.53
N ARG A 789 12.69 -39.44 8.92
CA ARG A 789 12.41 -40.87 8.66
C ARG A 789 11.78 -41.66 9.82
N ARG A 790 11.35 -41.04 10.93
CA ARG A 790 10.68 -41.73 12.04
C ARG A 790 9.58 -40.90 12.71
#